data_AF-A0A5D3FQQ4-F1
#
_entry.id   AF-A0A5D3FQQ4-F1
#
_cell.length_a   1.000
_cell.length_b   1.000
_cell.length_c   1.000
_cell.angle_alpha   90.00
_cell.angle_beta   90.00
_cell.angle_gamma   90.00
#
_symmetry.space_group_name_H-M   'P 1'
#
loop_
_entity.id
_entity.type
_entity.pdbx_description
1 polymer ?
#
loop_
_entity_poly.entity_id
_entity_poly.type
_entity_poly.pdbx_seq_one_letter_code
_entity_poly.pdbx_strand_id
1 'polypeptide(L)'
;MRGRREVDRVAENYLSNNLRRSPVARLLIGIGFLMAWTFAFGFAADETMATRRAAQGEGVPGTFTTESKSCPKGSCTWTGTFTTGSVFQLTREGVDLRGDGGHSLDFGDVVPALDVGSDRFVHLEGGSPEWWPAVAAGILAAVTGVFGMAFNVSVLRVVNQTRPSRASRERAVSERAVRGREGSALGALAERDRWVWSARPRSSTVRVKMARSIGRTLAGTLGLLSLMATLPLFGLIWVRFNKETTLAELVASLWAPVFAVVLVGVAIQTLRLVLVRPRLWVTDDEIVIRDGLLLWKVLRIPRTAIAEIHYGDESWQDRPEEGVARLTPFREELNLVLRMRDAISLPARRLRYGNWFWVGSAPQDLHPGTGIPQRGRPVRWLRLRVKEPRRVAADLDRWLAEDETLPRSAPVDHAHYGKVITHRGVGGTRVKIKGPLPQPVLAEFKNEGPGTLRAWLRRTEFGEGTPVAVCGPGAPPVTTVLNDRSISGKALTKRFLYVESDGRWTVTISGPDRARGFTGSATGSGTEVLAYQGPPGIGVVTCPSGQAHQVHLYGPDLVAFDGCDPVASTDAHGPLPSGEAPPNRSAFAVPAHALLQVRTAAGAEWRVDVTPLEQADVDGTQGEEQDDVPPTGHVRPFEHFIAGDRTAVVRYLGPPGPALFRSGGAFGLVRLDAALTPIRTLALPYGDTEIQLRSHTLLQVTGGEGTWSLEEGHAGVTQ
;
A
#
# COMPACT_ATOMS: atom_id res chain seq x y z
N MET A 1 30.22 13.14 18.84
CA MET A 1 29.44 14.41 18.85
C MET A 1 29.56 15.23 17.55
N ARG A 2 29.66 14.62 16.35
CA ARG A 2 29.73 15.35 15.05
C ARG A 2 28.42 15.32 14.23
N GLY A 3 27.52 14.35 14.46
CA GLY A 3 26.31 14.17 13.64
C GLY A 3 25.17 15.18 13.85
N ARG A 4 25.27 16.11 14.81
CA ARG A 4 24.20 17.10 15.07
C ARG A 4 24.26 18.31 14.14
N ARG A 5 25.45 18.66 13.61
CA ARG A 5 25.62 19.83 12.72
C ARG A 5 25.26 19.54 11.25
N GLU A 6 25.34 18.30 10.80
CA GLU A 6 24.95 17.90 9.43
C GLU A 6 23.43 18.01 9.22
N VAL A 7 22.65 17.57 10.23
CA VAL A 7 21.17 17.57 10.18
C VAL A 7 20.60 18.99 10.14
N ASP A 8 21.21 19.93 10.88
CA ASP A 8 20.77 21.32 10.91
C ASP A 8 21.10 22.04 9.58
N ARG A 9 22.25 21.75 8.97
CA ARG A 9 22.66 22.36 7.69
C ARG A 9 21.85 21.85 6.49
N VAL A 10 21.46 20.56 6.51
CA VAL A 10 20.53 19.99 5.53
C VAL A 10 19.12 20.54 5.72
N ALA A 11 18.67 20.77 6.96
CA ALA A 11 17.38 21.40 7.24
C ALA A 11 17.32 22.85 6.75
N GLU A 12 18.39 23.63 6.88
CA GLU A 12 18.48 25.03 6.42
C GLU A 12 18.44 25.15 4.89
N ASN A 13 19.25 24.36 4.18
CA ASN A 13 19.28 24.35 2.70
C ASN A 13 17.97 23.80 2.09
N TYR A 14 17.28 22.89 2.78
CA TYR A 14 15.95 22.42 2.37
C TYR A 14 14.84 23.45 2.62
N LEU A 15 14.97 24.34 3.61
CA LEU A 15 13.95 25.34 3.93
C LEU A 15 13.87 26.41 2.83
N SER A 16 15.01 26.95 2.38
CA SER A 16 15.03 28.07 1.43
C SER A 16 14.57 27.65 0.02
N ASN A 17 15.01 26.49 -0.46
CA ASN A 17 14.65 25.97 -1.79
C ASN A 17 13.20 25.46 -1.87
N ASN A 18 12.62 24.99 -0.75
CA ASN A 18 11.22 24.56 -0.73
C ASN A 18 10.24 25.72 -0.56
N LEU A 19 10.61 26.80 0.16
CA LEU A 19 9.73 27.96 0.31
C LEU A 19 9.36 28.55 -1.06
N ARG A 20 10.35 28.73 -1.95
CA ARG A 20 10.15 29.28 -3.32
C ARG A 20 9.32 28.36 -4.23
N ARG A 21 9.25 27.07 -3.90
CA ARG A 21 8.51 26.04 -4.67
C ARG A 21 7.14 25.73 -4.08
N SER A 22 6.81 26.21 -2.89
CA SER A 22 5.51 25.96 -2.26
C SER A 22 4.39 26.75 -2.96
N PRO A 23 3.25 26.13 -3.32
CA PRO A 23 2.13 26.84 -3.90
C PRO A 23 1.43 27.79 -2.92
N VAL A 24 1.65 27.66 -1.61
CA VAL A 24 1.27 28.70 -0.63
C VAL A 24 2.11 29.96 -0.88
N ALA A 25 3.44 29.85 -0.98
CA ALA A 25 4.26 31.01 -1.31
C ALA A 25 3.89 31.59 -2.68
N ARG A 26 3.63 30.75 -3.70
CA ARG A 26 3.17 31.25 -5.02
C ARG A 26 1.83 31.97 -4.93
N LEU A 27 0.88 31.47 -4.13
CA LEU A 27 -0.41 32.14 -3.90
C LEU A 27 -0.20 33.49 -3.21
N LEU A 28 0.62 33.54 -2.17
CA LEU A 28 0.92 34.77 -1.43
C LEU A 28 1.67 35.79 -2.29
N ILE A 29 2.66 35.34 -3.07
CA ILE A 29 3.37 36.15 -4.07
C ILE A 29 2.39 36.66 -5.13
N GLY A 30 1.50 35.79 -5.63
CA GLY A 30 0.49 36.14 -6.61
C GLY A 30 -0.50 37.19 -6.09
N ILE A 31 -0.98 37.05 -4.86
CA ILE A 31 -1.83 38.06 -4.20
C ILE A 31 -1.05 39.36 -3.98
N GLY A 32 0.20 39.29 -3.52
CA GLY A 32 1.07 40.46 -3.36
C GLY A 32 1.26 41.22 -4.68
N PHE A 33 1.44 40.51 -5.80
CA PHE A 33 1.50 41.11 -7.13
C PHE A 33 0.16 41.73 -7.56
N LEU A 34 -0.98 41.11 -7.23
CA LEU A 34 -2.30 41.70 -7.51
C LEU A 34 -2.57 42.96 -6.67
N MET A 35 -2.08 43.02 -5.43
CA MET A 35 -2.13 44.25 -4.63
C MET A 35 -1.25 45.33 -5.25
N ALA A 36 0.00 45.02 -5.61
CA ALA A 36 0.89 45.96 -6.29
C ALA A 36 0.29 46.44 -7.62
N TRP A 37 -0.40 45.55 -8.35
CA TRP A 37 -1.12 45.89 -9.57
C TRP A 37 -2.21 46.92 -9.34
N THR A 38 -3.03 46.81 -8.28
CA THR A 38 -4.08 47.82 -8.02
C THR A 38 -3.52 49.22 -7.81
N PHE A 39 -2.36 49.34 -7.16
CA PHE A 39 -1.67 50.63 -6.99
C PHE A 39 -1.07 51.14 -8.30
N ALA A 40 -0.31 50.28 -8.99
CA ALA A 40 0.33 50.65 -10.25
C ALA A 40 -0.71 51.03 -11.32
N PHE A 41 -1.84 50.33 -11.37
CA PHE A 41 -2.93 50.60 -12.30
C PHE A 41 -3.66 51.91 -11.97
N GLY A 42 -3.94 52.18 -10.70
CA GLY A 42 -4.52 53.46 -10.28
C GLY A 42 -3.63 54.63 -10.67
N PHE A 43 -2.34 54.55 -10.32
CA PHE A 43 -1.35 55.56 -10.70
C PHE A 43 -1.24 55.73 -12.22
N ALA A 44 -1.20 54.62 -12.98
CA ALA A 44 -1.18 54.68 -14.44
C ALA A 44 -2.43 55.33 -15.03
N ALA A 45 -3.61 55.05 -14.48
CA ALA A 45 -4.88 55.62 -14.93
C ALA A 45 -4.93 57.13 -14.70
N ASP A 46 -4.54 57.58 -13.51
CA ASP A 46 -4.52 59.00 -13.14
C ASP A 46 -3.51 59.77 -14.02
N GLU A 47 -2.28 59.26 -14.15
CA GLU A 47 -1.24 59.81 -15.03
C GLU A 47 -1.67 59.85 -16.49
N THR A 48 -2.33 58.80 -16.99
CA THR A 48 -2.80 58.74 -18.38
C THR A 48 -3.93 59.74 -18.63
N MET A 49 -4.88 59.88 -17.69
CA MET A 49 -5.97 60.84 -17.81
C MET A 49 -5.46 62.29 -17.78
N ALA A 50 -4.56 62.61 -16.84
CA ALA A 50 -3.95 63.92 -16.74
C ALA A 50 -3.11 64.27 -17.98
N THR A 51 -2.27 63.34 -18.44
CA THR A 51 -1.46 63.53 -19.67
C THR A 51 -2.32 63.66 -20.92
N ARG A 52 -3.44 62.92 -20.99
CA ARG A 52 -4.39 63.03 -22.10
C ARG A 52 -5.08 64.40 -22.12
N ARG A 53 -5.53 64.90 -20.97
CA ARG A 53 -6.09 66.26 -20.86
C ARG A 53 -5.08 67.31 -21.27
N ALA A 54 -3.82 67.18 -20.80
CA ALA A 54 -2.73 68.04 -21.25
C ALA A 54 -2.57 68.06 -22.77
N ALA A 55 -2.55 66.87 -23.40
CA ALA A 55 -2.43 66.73 -24.85
C ALA A 55 -3.62 67.35 -25.62
N GLN A 56 -4.79 67.42 -24.99
CA GLN A 56 -5.98 68.07 -25.53
C GLN A 56 -6.05 69.57 -25.22
N GLY A 57 -5.11 70.11 -24.42
CA GLY A 57 -5.16 71.49 -23.92
C GLY A 57 -6.28 71.71 -22.89
N GLU A 58 -6.79 70.65 -22.29
CA GLU A 58 -7.86 70.70 -21.29
C GLU A 58 -7.26 70.84 -19.88
N GLY A 59 -7.74 71.82 -19.09
CA GLY A 59 -7.30 72.04 -17.72
C GLY A 59 -7.80 73.37 -17.17
N VAL A 60 -7.60 73.60 -15.87
CA VAL A 60 -7.87 74.92 -15.26
C VAL A 60 -6.62 75.79 -15.43
N PRO A 61 -6.70 76.93 -16.12
CA PRO A 61 -5.55 77.79 -16.32
C PRO A 61 -5.11 78.48 -15.02
N GLY A 62 -3.81 78.68 -14.88
CA GLY A 62 -3.20 79.34 -13.73
C GLY A 62 -1.72 79.65 -13.98
N THR A 63 -1.03 80.03 -12.92
CA THR A 63 0.40 80.38 -12.96
C THR A 63 1.20 79.43 -12.09
N PHE A 64 2.29 78.90 -12.62
CA PHE A 64 3.26 78.10 -11.89
C PHE A 64 4.49 78.95 -11.58
N THR A 65 4.89 78.99 -10.31
CA THR A 65 6.09 79.66 -9.83
C THR A 65 7.14 78.63 -9.46
N THR A 66 8.29 78.70 -10.11
CA THR A 66 9.38 77.72 -9.96
C THR A 66 10.10 77.89 -8.63
N GLU A 67 10.22 76.83 -7.83
CA GLU A 67 10.90 76.86 -6.53
C GLU A 67 12.15 75.99 -6.47
N SER A 68 12.20 74.88 -7.22
CA SER A 68 13.38 74.03 -7.22
C SER A 68 13.54 73.28 -8.53
N LYS A 69 14.81 72.96 -8.83
CA LYS A 69 15.23 72.19 -9.99
C LYS A 69 15.93 70.92 -9.53
N SER A 70 15.50 69.78 -10.03
CA SER A 70 16.20 68.51 -9.84
C SER A 70 16.54 67.91 -11.19
N CYS A 71 17.81 67.58 -11.45
CA CYS A 71 18.25 67.04 -12.75
C CYS A 71 18.84 65.62 -12.63
N PRO A 72 18.02 64.59 -12.35
CA PRO A 72 18.49 63.21 -12.37
C PRO A 72 18.73 62.73 -13.81
N LYS A 73 19.96 62.28 -14.11
CA LYS A 73 20.33 61.53 -15.33
C LYS A 73 19.87 62.17 -16.67
N GLY A 74 19.96 63.49 -16.78
CA GLY A 74 19.78 64.19 -18.07
C GLY A 74 18.37 64.70 -18.37
N SER A 75 17.41 64.52 -17.46
CA SER A 75 16.11 65.22 -17.48
C SER A 75 16.01 66.10 -16.24
N CYS A 76 15.64 67.37 -16.40
CA CYS A 76 15.38 68.27 -15.27
C CYS A 76 13.88 68.31 -14.99
N THR A 77 13.50 68.12 -13.73
CA THR A 77 12.15 68.31 -13.22
C THR A 77 12.12 69.56 -12.37
N TRP A 78 11.14 70.41 -12.62
CA TRP A 78 10.90 71.63 -11.87
C TRP A 78 9.78 71.41 -10.88
N THR A 79 9.98 71.76 -9.62
CA THR A 79 8.97 71.67 -8.57
C THR A 79 8.70 73.07 -8.04
N GLY A 80 7.44 73.39 -7.77
CA GLY A 80 7.06 74.74 -7.35
C GLY A 80 5.60 74.86 -6.96
N THR A 81 5.10 76.10 -6.96
CA THR A 81 3.75 76.42 -6.50
C THR A 81 2.87 76.84 -7.66
N PHE A 82 1.70 76.22 -7.78
CA PHE A 82 0.69 76.55 -8.78
C PHE A 82 -0.49 77.31 -8.15
N THR A 83 -0.91 78.40 -8.79
CA THR A 83 -2.08 79.20 -8.38
C THR A 83 -3.09 79.25 -9.52
N THR A 84 -4.32 78.78 -9.28
CA THR A 84 -5.40 78.82 -10.29
C THR A 84 -5.83 80.25 -10.58
N GLY A 85 -6.08 80.59 -11.85
CA GLY A 85 -6.58 81.90 -12.27
C GLY A 85 -8.09 82.13 -12.06
N SER A 86 -8.77 81.27 -11.28
CA SER A 86 -10.22 81.31 -11.09
C SER A 86 -10.66 82.26 -9.97
N VAL A 87 -11.95 82.57 -9.88
CA VAL A 87 -12.55 83.41 -8.82
C VAL A 87 -12.26 82.86 -7.41
N PHE A 88 -12.05 81.54 -7.29
CA PHE A 88 -11.54 80.91 -6.09
C PHE A 88 -10.07 80.52 -6.32
N GLN A 89 -9.14 81.31 -5.77
CA GLN A 89 -7.71 81.01 -5.86
C GLN A 89 -7.39 79.77 -5.01
N LEU A 90 -7.12 78.66 -5.68
CA LEU A 90 -6.55 77.46 -5.09
C LEU A 90 -5.04 77.46 -5.36
N THR A 91 -4.24 77.40 -4.30
CA THR A 91 -2.80 77.29 -4.38
C THR A 91 -2.37 75.87 -4.02
N ARG A 92 -1.56 75.25 -4.88
CA ARG A 92 -0.93 73.94 -4.62
C ARG A 92 0.58 74.10 -4.61
N GLU A 93 1.18 73.77 -3.49
CA GLU A 93 2.63 73.80 -3.31
C GLU A 93 3.23 72.43 -3.66
N GLY A 94 4.50 72.42 -4.07
CA GLY A 94 5.25 71.18 -4.31
C GLY A 94 4.79 70.36 -5.52
N VAL A 95 4.20 71.00 -6.53
CA VAL A 95 3.78 70.33 -7.77
C VAL A 95 4.89 70.40 -8.81
N ASP A 96 5.02 69.35 -9.63
CA ASP A 96 5.98 69.30 -10.72
C ASP A 96 5.44 70.01 -11.97
N LEU A 97 6.26 70.77 -12.69
CA LEU A 97 5.93 71.30 -14.01
C LEU A 97 6.40 70.33 -15.10
N ARG A 98 5.47 69.90 -15.96
CA ARG A 98 5.74 69.06 -17.13
C ARG A 98 5.50 69.79 -18.44
N GLY A 99 6.11 69.29 -19.52
CA GLY A 99 5.94 69.80 -20.87
C GLY A 99 6.78 71.04 -21.17
N ASP A 100 7.83 71.28 -20.38
CA ASP A 100 8.72 72.43 -20.53
C ASP A 100 9.58 72.39 -21.81
N GLY A 101 9.61 71.26 -22.53
CA GLY A 101 10.38 71.10 -23.74
C GLY A 101 11.88 71.35 -23.55
N GLY A 102 12.40 71.22 -22.33
CA GLY A 102 13.77 71.57 -21.96
C GLY A 102 14.05 73.07 -21.91
N HIS A 103 13.02 73.92 -21.77
CA HIS A 103 13.20 75.34 -21.51
C HIS A 103 13.93 75.54 -20.17
N SER A 104 14.93 76.42 -20.17
CA SER A 104 15.62 76.79 -18.93
C SER A 104 14.77 77.81 -18.20
N LEU A 105 14.06 77.36 -17.17
CA LEU A 105 13.46 78.24 -16.17
C LEU A 105 14.51 78.60 -15.12
N ASP A 106 14.36 79.74 -14.47
CA ASP A 106 15.13 80.12 -13.30
C ASP A 106 14.24 80.09 -12.04
N PHE A 107 14.89 80.08 -10.87
CA PHE A 107 14.18 80.14 -9.59
C PHE A 107 13.34 81.42 -9.51
N GLY A 108 12.06 81.29 -9.15
CA GLY A 108 11.10 82.39 -9.06
C GLY A 108 10.40 82.72 -10.38
N ASP A 109 10.75 82.06 -11.49
CA ASP A 109 10.06 82.26 -12.76
C ASP A 109 8.59 81.86 -12.66
N VAL A 110 7.74 82.73 -13.22
CA VAL A 110 6.28 82.55 -13.27
C VAL A 110 5.89 82.25 -14.70
N VAL A 111 5.34 81.06 -14.95
CA VAL A 111 4.92 80.60 -16.28
C VAL A 111 3.45 80.20 -16.29
N PRO A 112 2.73 80.39 -17.42
CA PRO A 112 1.36 79.91 -17.56
C PRO A 112 1.34 78.38 -17.58
N ALA A 113 0.47 77.80 -16.74
CA ALA A 113 0.33 76.36 -16.62
C ALA A 113 -1.15 75.95 -16.50
N LEU A 114 -1.42 74.72 -16.86
CA LEU A 114 -2.72 74.07 -16.81
C LEU A 114 -2.73 73.04 -15.69
N ASP A 115 -3.70 73.18 -14.78
CA ASP A 115 -4.06 72.10 -13.88
C ASP A 115 -4.92 71.08 -14.62
N VAL A 116 -4.31 69.93 -14.91
CA VAL A 116 -4.92 68.82 -15.65
C VAL A 116 -5.69 67.85 -14.73
N GLY A 117 -5.84 68.21 -13.45
CA GLY A 117 -6.49 67.40 -12.43
C GLY A 117 -5.58 66.34 -11.81
N SER A 118 -4.26 66.52 -11.92
CA SER A 118 -3.27 65.74 -11.18
C SER A 118 -2.92 66.46 -9.87
N ASP A 119 -2.75 65.70 -8.79
CA ASP A 119 -2.28 66.19 -7.50
C ASP A 119 -0.77 66.48 -7.50
N ARG A 120 -0.01 65.86 -8.40
CA ARG A 120 1.46 65.86 -8.41
C ARG A 120 2.09 66.78 -9.43
N PHE A 121 1.38 67.12 -10.50
CA PHE A 121 1.97 67.90 -11.57
C PHE A 121 0.95 68.82 -12.25
N VAL A 122 1.48 69.91 -12.79
CA VAL A 122 0.80 70.81 -13.70
C VAL A 122 1.55 70.81 -15.03
N HIS A 123 0.86 71.21 -16.09
CA HIS A 123 1.41 71.16 -17.44
C HIS A 123 1.65 72.56 -17.97
N LEU A 124 2.82 72.84 -18.55
CA LEU A 124 3.08 74.12 -19.23
C LEU A 124 2.03 74.35 -20.32
N GLU A 125 1.43 75.54 -20.37
CA GLU A 125 0.43 75.87 -21.39
C GLU A 125 1.09 75.85 -22.79
N GLY A 126 0.55 75.05 -23.71
CA GLY A 126 1.13 74.84 -25.04
C GLY A 126 2.34 73.91 -25.09
N GLY A 127 2.79 73.37 -23.95
CA GLY A 127 3.89 72.40 -23.86
C GLY A 127 3.56 71.04 -24.48
N SER A 128 4.58 70.25 -24.82
CA SER A 128 4.38 68.88 -25.34
C SER A 128 4.05 67.89 -24.22
N PRO A 129 3.06 66.99 -24.38
CA PRO A 129 2.67 66.02 -23.36
C PRO A 129 3.76 64.98 -23.09
N GLU A 130 4.12 64.82 -21.82
CA GLU A 130 5.11 63.83 -21.37
C GLU A 130 4.46 62.47 -21.05
N TRP A 131 4.42 61.59 -22.06
CA TRP A 131 3.79 60.27 -21.92
C TRP A 131 4.61 59.24 -21.14
N TRP A 132 5.92 59.46 -20.94
CA TRP A 132 6.81 58.44 -20.39
C TRP A 132 6.43 57.95 -18.98
N PRO A 133 6.09 58.83 -18.00
CA PRO A 133 5.64 58.38 -16.68
C PRO A 133 4.38 57.50 -16.74
N ALA A 134 3.40 57.87 -17.57
CA ALA A 134 2.18 57.09 -17.79
C ALA A 134 2.49 55.73 -18.43
N VAL A 135 3.37 55.67 -19.43
CA VAL A 135 3.81 54.43 -20.07
C VAL A 135 4.55 53.52 -19.08
N ALA A 136 5.48 54.07 -18.30
CA ALA A 136 6.25 53.32 -17.30
C ALA A 136 5.33 52.73 -16.21
N ALA A 137 4.37 53.52 -15.70
CA ALA A 137 3.35 53.06 -14.77
C ALA A 137 2.47 51.95 -15.38
N GLY A 138 2.06 52.11 -16.64
CA GLY A 138 1.29 51.12 -17.39
C GLY A 138 2.03 49.79 -17.57
N ILE A 139 3.34 49.82 -17.87
CA ILE A 139 4.19 48.61 -17.95
C ILE A 139 4.28 47.93 -16.58
N LEU A 140 4.51 48.68 -15.51
CA LEU A 140 4.57 48.12 -14.15
C LEU A 140 3.24 47.47 -13.76
N ALA A 141 2.11 48.10 -14.07
CA ALA A 141 0.79 47.54 -13.90
C ALA A 141 0.62 46.24 -14.72
N ALA A 142 0.95 46.26 -16.01
CA ALA A 142 0.85 45.07 -16.85
C ALA A 142 1.66 43.89 -16.30
N VAL A 143 2.93 44.13 -15.92
CA VAL A 143 3.83 43.10 -15.36
C VAL A 143 3.28 42.53 -14.07
N THR A 144 2.95 43.39 -13.09
CA THR A 144 2.44 42.96 -11.78
C THR A 144 1.10 42.22 -11.91
N GLY A 145 0.19 42.70 -12.76
CA GLY A 145 -1.10 42.04 -13.03
C GLY A 145 -0.94 40.67 -13.69
N VAL A 146 -0.11 40.56 -14.73
CA VAL A 146 0.14 39.29 -15.43
C VAL A 146 0.78 38.25 -14.51
N PHE A 147 1.83 38.62 -13.77
CA PHE A 147 2.45 37.70 -12.81
C PHE A 147 1.50 37.31 -11.68
N GLY A 148 0.79 38.28 -11.11
CA GLY A 148 -0.22 38.05 -10.07
C GLY A 148 -1.27 37.04 -10.51
N MET A 149 -1.83 37.23 -11.70
CA MET A 149 -2.82 36.32 -12.28
C MET A 149 -2.21 34.95 -12.60
N ALA A 150 -1.03 34.89 -13.23
CA ALA A 150 -0.38 33.63 -13.59
C ALA A 150 -0.07 32.76 -12.37
N PHE A 151 0.43 33.34 -11.27
CA PHE A 151 0.69 32.61 -10.03
C PHE A 151 -0.60 32.05 -9.41
N ASN A 152 -1.66 32.86 -9.34
CA ASN A 152 -2.96 32.43 -8.82
C ASN A 152 -3.60 31.33 -9.69
N VAL A 153 -3.59 31.49 -11.02
CA VAL A 153 -4.11 30.50 -11.98
C VAL A 153 -3.32 29.20 -11.91
N SER A 154 -1.99 29.25 -11.76
CA SER A 154 -1.15 28.07 -11.54
C SER A 154 -1.61 27.29 -10.32
N VAL A 155 -1.82 27.96 -9.18
CA VAL A 155 -2.29 27.31 -7.95
C VAL A 155 -3.69 26.72 -8.15
N LEU A 156 -4.61 27.48 -8.74
CA LEU A 156 -5.97 27.00 -9.06
C LEU A 156 -5.97 25.81 -10.01
N ARG A 157 -5.03 25.76 -10.96
CA ARG A 157 -4.86 24.63 -11.89
C ARG A 157 -4.41 23.38 -11.16
N VAL A 158 -3.46 23.49 -10.22
CA VAL A 158 -3.05 22.36 -9.37
C VAL A 158 -4.24 21.88 -8.53
N VAL A 159 -4.99 22.78 -7.90
CA VAL A 159 -6.22 22.43 -7.16
C VAL A 159 -7.21 21.71 -8.09
N ASN A 160 -7.40 22.19 -9.31
CA ASN A 160 -8.30 21.60 -10.29
C ASN A 160 -7.83 20.21 -10.76
N GLN A 161 -6.52 20.01 -10.91
CA GLN A 161 -5.92 18.72 -11.26
C GLN A 161 -6.04 17.69 -10.15
N THR A 162 -6.09 18.10 -8.87
CA THR A 162 -6.40 17.17 -7.76
C THR A 162 -7.87 16.73 -7.73
N ARG A 163 -8.73 17.22 -8.64
CA ARG A 163 -10.13 16.79 -8.66
C ARG A 163 -10.23 15.31 -9.04
N PRO A 164 -11.11 14.54 -8.37
CA PRO A 164 -11.40 13.17 -8.78
C PRO A 164 -11.85 13.15 -10.25
N SER A 165 -11.31 12.19 -11.00
CA SER A 165 -11.65 11.96 -12.41
C SER A 165 -13.16 11.80 -12.60
N ARG A 166 -13.67 12.12 -13.79
CA ARG A 166 -15.10 11.99 -14.08
C ARG A 166 -15.61 10.56 -13.81
N ALA A 167 -14.81 9.56 -14.19
CA ALA A 167 -15.08 8.15 -13.95
C ALA A 167 -15.21 7.79 -12.46
N SER A 168 -14.38 8.35 -11.57
CA SER A 168 -14.52 8.08 -10.12
C SER A 168 -15.74 8.76 -9.50
N ARG A 169 -16.17 9.89 -10.06
CA ARG A 169 -17.44 10.53 -9.65
C ARG A 169 -18.65 9.72 -10.09
N GLU A 170 -18.64 9.24 -11.33
CA GLU A 170 -19.73 8.41 -11.87
C GLU A 170 -19.85 7.11 -11.08
N ARG A 171 -18.74 6.43 -10.76
CA ARG A 171 -18.76 5.23 -9.89
C ARG A 171 -19.26 5.50 -8.48
N ALA A 172 -18.85 6.62 -7.86
CA ALA A 172 -19.34 6.99 -6.52
C ALA A 172 -20.83 7.37 -6.50
N VAL A 173 -21.39 7.78 -7.65
CA VAL A 173 -22.84 7.97 -7.82
C VAL A 173 -23.52 6.62 -8.03
N SER A 174 -22.95 5.72 -8.84
CA SER A 174 -23.47 4.37 -9.03
C SER A 174 -23.48 3.55 -7.74
N GLU A 175 -22.42 3.59 -6.92
CA GLU A 175 -22.40 2.93 -5.61
C GLU A 175 -23.46 3.48 -4.64
N ARG A 176 -23.76 4.79 -4.71
CA ARG A 176 -24.89 5.37 -3.96
C ARG A 176 -26.24 4.94 -4.51
N ALA A 177 -26.37 4.78 -5.82
CA ALA A 177 -27.60 4.30 -6.44
C ALA A 177 -27.87 2.83 -6.08
N VAL A 178 -26.82 2.00 -6.00
CA VAL A 178 -26.90 0.60 -5.58
C VAL A 178 -27.25 0.49 -4.09
N ARG A 179 -26.55 1.21 -3.19
CA ARG A 179 -26.89 1.23 -1.75
C ARG A 179 -28.22 1.91 -1.43
N GLY A 180 -28.61 2.92 -2.21
CA GLY A 180 -29.89 3.61 -2.05
C GLY A 180 -31.10 2.77 -2.41
N ARG A 181 -30.91 1.62 -3.08
CA ARG A 181 -31.98 0.68 -3.41
C ARG A 181 -32.30 -0.30 -2.27
N GLU A 182 -31.41 -0.43 -1.29
CA GLU A 182 -31.56 -1.35 -0.13
C GLU A 182 -31.85 -0.62 1.19
N GLY A 183 -31.77 0.72 1.26
CA GLY A 183 -31.96 1.48 2.49
C GLY A 183 -32.85 2.70 2.31
N SER A 184 -33.90 2.82 3.13
CA SER A 184 -34.82 3.96 3.10
C SER A 184 -34.08 5.29 3.32
N ALA A 185 -34.53 6.34 2.62
CA ALA A 185 -33.93 7.68 2.63
C ALA A 185 -33.82 8.31 4.04
N LEU A 186 -34.55 7.79 5.02
CA LEU A 186 -34.49 8.19 6.43
C LEU A 186 -33.32 7.55 7.20
N GLY A 187 -32.84 6.36 6.80
CA GLY A 187 -31.62 5.75 7.36
C GLY A 187 -30.34 6.52 7.00
N ALA A 188 -30.33 7.22 5.86
CA ALA A 188 -29.19 8.01 5.40
C ALA A 188 -29.01 9.35 6.15
N LEU A 189 -30.08 9.89 6.76
CA LEU A 189 -29.99 11.05 7.66
C LEU A 189 -29.59 10.64 9.10
N ALA A 190 -29.74 9.36 9.45
CA ALA A 190 -29.37 8.79 10.75
C ALA A 190 -27.88 8.38 10.86
N GLU A 191 -27.08 8.45 9.78
CA GLU A 191 -25.60 8.39 9.88
C GLU A 191 -25.04 9.69 10.49
N ARG A 192 -25.38 9.91 11.75
CA ARG A 192 -24.90 10.99 12.62
C ARG A 192 -23.46 10.76 13.11
N ASP A 193 -22.63 10.07 12.33
CA ASP A 193 -21.20 9.81 12.61
C ASP A 193 -20.29 10.98 12.23
N ARG A 194 -20.77 12.22 12.40
CA ARG A 194 -19.97 13.37 11.98
C ARG A 194 -18.81 13.64 12.94
N TRP A 195 -18.93 13.35 14.23
CA TRP A 195 -17.91 13.66 15.25
C TRP A 195 -18.09 12.89 16.57
N VAL A 196 -18.63 11.66 16.58
CA VAL A 196 -18.88 11.01 17.88
C VAL A 196 -17.55 10.58 18.52
N TRP A 197 -17.26 11.16 19.69
CA TRP A 197 -16.11 10.80 20.53
C TRP A 197 -16.16 9.34 21.03
N SER A 198 -17.27 8.63 20.80
CA SER A 198 -17.51 7.22 21.16
C SER A 198 -16.74 6.20 20.31
N ALA A 199 -16.08 6.61 19.23
CA ALA A 199 -15.31 5.69 18.38
C ALA A 199 -13.95 5.26 18.98
N ARG A 200 -13.69 5.56 20.26
CA ARG A 200 -12.52 5.05 20.98
C ARG A 200 -12.85 3.63 21.48
N PRO A 201 -12.25 2.57 20.93
CA PRO A 201 -12.40 1.25 21.52
C PRO A 201 -11.88 1.26 22.97
N ARG A 202 -12.51 0.47 23.85
CA ARG A 202 -12.20 0.44 25.30
C ARG A 202 -10.77 -0.04 25.57
N SER A 203 -10.22 -0.88 24.70
CA SER A 203 -8.85 -1.41 24.74
C SER A 203 -8.24 -1.41 23.33
N SER A 204 -6.91 -1.46 23.26
CA SER A 204 -6.16 -1.67 22.03
C SER A 204 -5.21 -2.82 22.31
N THR A 205 -5.31 -3.92 21.56
CA THR A 205 -4.44 -5.10 21.70
C THR A 205 -3.00 -4.73 21.40
N VAL A 206 -2.78 -3.99 20.31
CA VAL A 206 -1.47 -3.46 19.94
C VAL A 206 -1.38 -1.97 20.24
N ARG A 207 -0.33 -1.52 20.94
CA ARG A 207 -0.10 -0.09 21.18
C ARG A 207 0.61 0.56 20.00
N VAL A 208 -0.16 1.20 19.11
CA VAL A 208 0.41 1.91 17.96
C VAL A 208 0.37 3.43 18.16
N LYS A 209 1.55 4.07 18.07
CA LYS A 209 1.67 5.52 18.00
C LYS A 209 2.02 5.93 16.57
N MET A 210 1.04 6.50 15.87
CA MET A 210 1.33 7.18 14.60
C MET A 210 2.22 8.41 14.86
N ALA A 211 3.25 8.57 14.04
CA ALA A 211 4.19 9.68 14.13
C ALA A 211 3.86 10.75 13.07
N ARG A 212 3.98 12.02 13.45
CA ARG A 212 4.11 13.15 12.53
C ARG A 212 5.38 13.91 12.89
N SER A 213 6.04 14.50 11.92
CA SER A 213 7.21 15.36 12.13
C SER A 213 6.81 16.61 12.89
N ILE A 214 7.24 16.68 14.16
CA ILE A 214 7.02 17.85 15.02
C ILE A 214 7.68 19.09 14.40
N GLY A 215 8.90 18.94 13.86
CA GLY A 215 9.65 20.05 13.25
C GLY A 215 8.97 20.66 12.02
N ARG A 216 8.47 19.84 11.09
CA ARG A 216 7.75 20.33 9.90
C ARG A 216 6.41 20.99 10.27
N THR A 217 5.74 20.47 11.29
CA THR A 217 4.48 21.02 11.78
C THR A 217 4.71 22.37 12.50
N LEU A 218 5.76 22.48 13.32
CA LEU A 218 6.17 23.73 13.97
C LEU A 218 6.61 24.79 12.96
N ALA A 219 7.45 24.43 11.98
CA ALA A 219 7.89 25.35 10.93
C ALA A 219 6.71 25.93 10.14
N GLY A 220 5.74 25.09 9.74
CA GLY A 220 4.52 25.55 9.08
C GLY A 220 3.65 26.46 9.97
N THR A 221 3.60 26.19 11.28
CA THR A 221 2.85 27.01 12.25
C THR A 221 3.53 28.37 12.46
N LEU A 222 4.86 28.38 12.67
CA LEU A 222 5.66 29.59 12.85
C LEU A 222 5.62 30.49 11.62
N GLY A 223 5.77 29.90 10.42
CA GLY A 223 5.67 30.64 9.16
C GLY A 223 4.30 31.31 8.99
N LEU A 224 3.24 30.63 9.40
CA LEU A 224 1.89 31.18 9.31
C LEU A 224 1.61 32.27 10.36
N LEU A 225 2.06 32.07 11.61
CA LEU A 225 1.95 33.08 12.66
C LEU A 225 2.74 34.34 12.30
N SER A 226 3.93 34.18 11.72
CA SER A 226 4.71 35.30 11.19
C SER A 226 3.92 36.04 10.11
N LEU A 227 3.29 35.32 9.17
CA LEU A 227 2.51 35.94 8.10
C LEU A 227 1.25 36.67 8.62
N MET A 228 0.56 36.09 9.60
CA MET A 228 -0.56 36.74 10.30
C MET A 228 -0.12 38.01 11.04
N ALA A 229 1.10 38.03 11.60
CA ALA A 229 1.65 39.21 12.27
C ALA A 229 2.06 40.32 11.29
N THR A 230 2.42 39.99 10.04
CA THR A 230 2.76 41.00 9.02
C THR A 230 1.56 41.82 8.53
N LEU A 231 0.35 41.25 8.56
CA LEU A 231 -0.90 41.94 8.15
C LEU A 231 -1.19 43.22 8.94
N PRO A 232 -1.28 43.21 10.29
CA PRO A 232 -1.51 44.42 11.07
C PRO A 232 -0.34 45.39 10.99
N LEU A 233 0.90 44.89 10.86
CA LEU A 233 2.08 45.73 10.67
C LEU A 233 2.00 46.52 9.36
N PHE A 234 1.56 45.88 8.28
CA PHE A 234 1.31 46.55 7.00
C PHE A 234 0.24 47.63 7.11
N GLY A 235 -0.88 47.34 7.78
CA GLY A 235 -1.93 48.35 8.03
C GLY A 235 -1.44 49.56 8.85
N LEU A 236 -0.59 49.33 9.86
CA LEU A 236 0.00 50.41 10.66
C LEU A 236 1.01 51.25 9.87
N ILE A 237 1.84 50.62 9.03
CA ILE A 237 2.76 51.32 8.13
C ILE A 237 1.96 52.16 7.13
N TRP A 238 0.89 51.60 6.57
CA TRP A 238 0.03 52.26 5.60
C TRP A 238 -0.58 53.56 6.15
N VAL A 239 -1.23 53.48 7.32
CA VAL A 239 -1.85 54.64 7.99
C VAL A 239 -0.84 55.73 8.34
N ARG A 240 0.42 55.36 8.57
CA ARG A 240 1.48 56.32 8.91
C ARG A 240 2.00 57.10 7.69
N PHE A 241 1.95 56.50 6.49
CA PHE A 241 2.53 57.10 5.29
C PHE A 241 1.51 57.84 4.42
N ASN A 242 0.22 57.53 4.50
CA ASN A 242 -0.81 58.17 3.68
C ASN A 242 -1.70 59.10 4.50
N LYS A 243 -1.68 60.40 4.16
CA LYS A 243 -2.54 61.44 4.77
C LYS A 243 -3.90 61.58 4.09
N GLU A 244 -4.01 61.19 2.82
CA GLU A 244 -5.26 61.22 2.04
C GLU A 244 -5.47 59.88 1.33
N THR A 245 -6.67 59.30 1.47
CA THR A 245 -6.98 57.97 0.93
C THR A 245 -7.53 58.10 -0.48
N THR A 246 -6.78 57.68 -1.50
CA THR A 246 -7.29 57.68 -2.89
C THR A 246 -8.25 56.51 -3.16
N LEU A 247 -9.06 56.58 -4.22
CA LEU A 247 -10.00 55.50 -4.58
C LEU A 247 -9.25 54.19 -4.91
N ALA A 248 -8.06 54.29 -5.51
CA ALA A 248 -7.18 53.15 -5.77
C ALA A 248 -6.70 52.50 -4.47
N GLU A 249 -6.38 53.30 -3.45
CA GLU A 249 -6.00 52.81 -2.12
C GLU A 249 -7.17 52.13 -1.40
N LEU A 250 -8.39 52.65 -1.57
CA LEU A 250 -9.60 52.06 -1.04
C LEU A 250 -9.87 50.69 -1.69
N VAL A 251 -9.73 50.58 -3.01
CA VAL A 251 -9.82 49.29 -3.72
C VAL A 251 -8.69 48.33 -3.30
N ALA A 252 -7.46 48.82 -3.12
CA ALA A 252 -6.35 47.99 -2.65
C ALA A 252 -6.60 47.46 -1.22
N SER A 253 -7.20 48.28 -0.35
CA SER A 253 -7.55 47.90 1.03
C SER A 253 -8.58 46.77 1.11
N LEU A 254 -9.45 46.61 0.09
CA LEU A 254 -10.40 45.50 0.01
C LEU A 254 -9.71 44.13 -0.13
N TRP A 255 -8.44 44.09 -0.54
CA TRP A 255 -7.66 42.85 -0.55
C TRP A 255 -7.26 42.38 0.85
N ALA A 256 -7.11 43.29 1.82
CA ALA A 256 -6.73 42.95 3.19
C ALA A 256 -7.73 42.00 3.91
N PRO A 257 -9.05 42.24 3.90
CA PRO A 257 -10.01 41.31 4.50
C PRO A 257 -10.07 39.98 3.74
N VAL A 258 -9.92 39.98 2.41
CA VAL A 258 -9.84 38.75 1.62
C VAL A 258 -8.61 37.93 2.05
N PHE A 259 -7.46 38.58 2.22
CA PHE A 259 -6.23 37.94 2.69
C PHE A 259 -6.36 37.42 4.12
N ALA A 260 -6.96 38.20 5.01
CA ALA A 260 -7.24 37.78 6.38
C ALA A 260 -8.12 36.53 6.43
N VAL A 261 -9.20 36.47 5.64
CA VAL A 261 -10.08 35.28 5.56
C VAL A 261 -9.31 34.06 5.06
N VAL A 262 -8.48 34.22 4.02
CA VAL A 262 -7.64 33.13 3.50
C VAL A 262 -6.67 32.64 4.58
N LEU A 263 -5.96 33.55 5.25
CA LEU A 263 -4.97 33.19 6.27
C LEU A 263 -5.59 32.58 7.51
N VAL A 264 -6.73 33.09 7.99
CA VAL A 264 -7.49 32.47 9.09
C VAL A 264 -7.93 31.06 8.69
N GLY A 265 -8.39 30.87 7.46
CA GLY A 265 -8.72 29.55 6.92
C GLY A 265 -7.54 28.58 6.90
N VAL A 266 -6.35 29.06 6.51
CA VAL A 266 -5.10 28.29 6.56
C VAL A 266 -4.69 28.04 8.02
N ALA A 267 -4.84 29.00 8.92
CA ALA A 267 -4.45 28.91 10.32
C ALA A 267 -5.27 27.90 11.09
N ILE A 268 -6.58 27.90 10.91
CA ILE A 268 -7.47 26.90 11.52
C ILE A 268 -7.09 25.50 11.02
N GLN A 269 -6.71 25.35 9.75
CA GLN A 269 -6.28 24.05 9.20
C GLN A 269 -4.92 23.60 9.75
N THR A 270 -3.93 24.50 9.81
CA THR A 270 -2.61 24.24 10.41
C THR A 270 -2.72 23.94 11.90
N LEU A 271 -3.59 24.65 12.62
CA LEU A 271 -3.85 24.37 14.03
C LEU A 271 -4.50 22.99 14.22
N ARG A 272 -5.47 22.63 13.36
CA ARG A 272 -6.04 21.27 13.35
C ARG A 272 -4.98 20.20 13.03
N LEU A 273 -4.04 20.47 12.13
CA LEU A 273 -2.90 19.59 11.82
C LEU A 273 -2.03 19.31 13.05
N VAL A 274 -1.77 20.34 13.85
CA VAL A 274 -0.95 20.26 15.07
C VAL A 274 -1.69 19.55 16.21
N LEU A 275 -2.95 19.92 16.42
CA LEU A 275 -3.73 19.49 17.59
C LEU A 275 -4.36 18.11 17.41
N VAL A 276 -4.81 17.77 16.20
CA VAL A 276 -5.48 16.50 15.91
C VAL A 276 -4.44 15.46 15.48
N ARG A 277 -3.78 14.86 16.47
CA ARG A 277 -2.84 13.76 16.23
C ARG A 277 -3.58 12.55 15.65
N PRO A 278 -3.06 11.94 14.57
CA PRO A 278 -3.63 10.71 14.06
C PRO A 278 -3.45 9.61 15.10
N ARG A 279 -4.45 8.75 15.22
CA ARG A 279 -4.46 7.63 16.17
C ARG A 279 -4.83 6.36 15.43
N LEU A 280 -4.13 5.29 15.77
CA LEU A 280 -4.42 3.93 15.32
C LEU A 280 -4.71 3.10 16.57
N TRP A 281 -5.80 2.36 16.53
CA TRP A 281 -6.13 1.34 17.51
C TRP A 281 -6.28 0.01 16.79
N VAL A 282 -5.95 -1.06 17.49
CA VAL A 282 -6.11 -2.43 17.02
C VAL A 282 -7.02 -3.10 18.03
N THR A 283 -8.21 -3.52 17.59
CA THR A 283 -9.11 -4.36 18.38
C THR A 283 -8.94 -5.81 17.93
N ASP A 284 -9.62 -6.74 18.57
CA ASP A 284 -9.47 -8.18 18.27
C ASP A 284 -9.72 -8.50 16.77
N ASP A 285 -10.72 -7.84 16.17
CA ASP A 285 -11.16 -8.14 14.79
C ASP A 285 -10.89 -7.05 13.75
N GLU A 286 -10.39 -5.87 14.13
CA GLU A 286 -10.21 -4.76 13.18
C GLU A 286 -9.12 -3.75 13.57
N ILE A 287 -8.57 -3.09 12.56
CA ILE A 287 -7.74 -1.90 12.71
C ILE A 287 -8.62 -0.65 12.56
N VAL A 288 -8.58 0.22 13.57
CA VAL A 288 -9.34 1.47 13.63
C VAL A 288 -8.38 2.65 13.49
N ILE A 289 -8.46 3.35 12.37
CA ILE A 289 -7.63 4.52 12.05
C ILE A 289 -8.47 5.78 12.12
N ARG A 290 -8.08 6.71 13.00
CA ARG A 290 -8.63 8.06 13.05
C ARG A 290 -7.56 9.06 12.67
N ASP A 291 -7.75 9.66 11.51
CA ASP A 291 -7.03 10.85 11.10
C ASP A 291 -8.03 11.94 10.74
N GLY A 292 -8.18 12.94 11.62
CA GLY A 292 -9.12 14.05 11.41
C GLY A 292 -8.75 14.97 10.24
N LEU A 293 -7.52 14.86 9.73
CA LEU A 293 -7.06 15.57 8.54
C LEU A 293 -7.46 14.84 7.26
N LEU A 294 -7.21 13.54 7.22
CA LEU A 294 -7.30 12.77 5.98
C LEU A 294 -8.65 12.14 5.75
N LEU A 295 -9.28 11.71 6.84
CA LEU A 295 -10.50 10.96 6.82
C LEU A 295 -11.63 11.84 7.37
N TRP A 296 -12.79 11.76 6.73
CA TRP A 296 -13.98 12.47 7.23
C TRP A 296 -14.78 11.62 8.22
N LYS A 297 -14.55 10.30 8.25
CA LYS A 297 -15.01 9.32 9.24
C LYS A 297 -13.83 8.48 9.71
N VAL A 298 -13.99 7.76 10.82
CA VAL A 298 -13.02 6.76 11.26
C VAL A 298 -12.95 5.65 10.20
N LEU A 299 -11.75 5.23 9.83
CA LEU A 299 -11.52 4.11 8.94
C LEU A 299 -11.41 2.83 9.78
N ARG A 300 -12.30 1.88 9.53
CA ARG A 300 -12.28 0.56 10.13
C ARG A 300 -11.90 -0.45 9.05
N ILE A 301 -10.84 -1.22 9.30
CA ILE A 301 -10.34 -2.24 8.38
C ILE A 301 -10.47 -3.56 9.12
N PRO A 302 -11.39 -4.45 8.72
CA PRO A 302 -11.51 -5.74 9.35
C PRO A 302 -10.22 -6.54 9.13
N ARG A 303 -9.82 -7.32 10.14
CA ARG A 303 -8.64 -8.19 10.12
C ARG A 303 -8.59 -9.07 8.88
N THR A 304 -9.74 -9.63 8.50
CA THR A 304 -9.94 -10.47 7.31
C THR A 304 -9.68 -9.76 5.99
N ALA A 305 -9.76 -8.43 5.93
CA ALA A 305 -9.44 -7.66 4.72
C ALA A 305 -7.94 -7.38 4.57
N ILE A 306 -7.12 -7.66 5.57
CA ILE A 306 -5.67 -7.43 5.54
C ILE A 306 -4.99 -8.70 5.02
N ALA A 307 -4.17 -8.54 3.99
CA ALA A 307 -3.37 -9.62 3.42
C ALA A 307 -2.01 -9.70 4.11
N GLU A 308 -1.36 -8.56 4.34
CA GLU A 308 0.04 -8.52 4.74
C GLU A 308 0.44 -7.17 5.34
N ILE A 309 1.48 -7.16 6.18
CA ILE A 309 2.03 -5.99 6.85
C ILE A 309 3.53 -5.94 6.62
N HIS A 310 4.03 -4.82 6.10
CA HIS A 310 5.46 -4.61 5.82
C HIS A 310 5.98 -3.40 6.61
N TYR A 311 7.27 -3.39 6.93
CA TYR A 311 7.98 -2.23 7.46
C TYR A 311 9.26 -1.98 6.66
N GLY A 312 9.66 -0.72 6.51
CA GLY A 312 10.85 -0.32 5.74
C GLY A 312 10.52 0.35 4.39
N ASP A 313 11.55 0.97 3.81
CA ASP A 313 11.48 1.67 2.52
C ASP A 313 12.07 0.75 1.45
N GLU A 314 11.28 -0.24 1.02
CA GLU A 314 11.63 -1.05 -0.15
C GLU A 314 11.54 -0.19 -1.42
N SER A 315 12.44 -0.49 -2.35
CA SER A 315 12.69 0.07 -3.69
C SER A 315 11.51 -0.05 -4.69
N TRP A 316 10.26 0.11 -4.24
CA TRP A 316 9.07 0.16 -5.10
C TRP A 316 8.86 1.50 -5.82
N GLN A 317 9.91 2.33 -5.94
CA GLN A 317 9.81 3.67 -6.51
C GLN A 317 9.47 3.69 -8.01
N ASP A 318 9.60 2.58 -8.74
CA ASP A 318 9.55 2.56 -10.21
C ASP A 318 8.31 1.95 -10.88
N ARG A 319 7.27 1.52 -10.12
CA ARG A 319 6.01 1.06 -10.75
C ARG A 319 4.87 2.08 -10.58
N PRO A 320 4.10 2.40 -11.64
CA PRO A 320 2.96 3.31 -11.54
C PRO A 320 1.89 2.75 -10.58
N GLU A 321 1.87 3.32 -9.38
CA GLU A 321 1.09 2.90 -8.20
C GLU A 321 -0.43 3.16 -8.33
N GLU A 322 -1.15 2.35 -9.10
CA GLU A 322 -2.61 2.27 -8.98
C GLU A 322 -3.01 1.56 -7.67
N GLY A 323 -3.88 2.20 -6.87
CA GLY A 323 -4.41 1.61 -5.64
C GLY A 323 -3.57 1.81 -4.37
N VAL A 324 -2.59 2.71 -4.36
CA VAL A 324 -1.84 3.08 -3.15
C VAL A 324 -2.43 4.35 -2.51
N ALA A 325 -2.58 4.35 -1.18
CA ALA A 325 -2.91 5.53 -0.40
C ALA A 325 -1.91 5.77 0.73
N ARG A 326 -1.37 6.99 0.76
CA ARG A 326 -0.40 7.45 1.75
C ARG A 326 -1.12 8.29 2.80
N LEU A 327 -1.16 7.83 4.05
CA LEU A 327 -1.83 8.57 5.12
C LEU A 327 -0.90 9.59 5.81
N THR A 328 -0.19 10.41 5.03
CA THR A 328 0.53 11.58 5.54
C THR A 328 0.66 12.67 4.47
N PRO A 329 0.40 13.95 4.80
CA PRO A 329 0.59 15.05 3.87
C PRO A 329 2.04 15.54 3.74
N PHE A 330 2.95 15.01 4.57
CA PHE A 330 4.24 15.65 4.84
C PHE A 330 5.45 15.02 4.14
N ARG A 331 5.28 14.11 3.15
CA ARG A 331 6.39 13.33 2.53
C ARG A 331 7.39 12.85 3.60
N GLU A 332 6.86 12.30 4.68
CA GLU A 332 7.67 11.66 5.70
C GLU A 332 7.96 10.24 5.26
N GLU A 333 9.10 9.67 5.65
CA GLU A 333 9.39 8.25 5.47
C GLU A 333 8.23 7.45 6.08
N LEU A 334 7.46 6.81 5.19
CA LEU A 334 6.37 5.91 5.55
C LEU A 334 7.00 4.57 5.83
N ASN A 335 6.90 4.12 7.06
CA ASN A 335 7.67 2.99 7.58
C ASN A 335 6.81 1.78 7.93
N LEU A 336 5.50 1.83 7.61
CA LEU A 336 4.56 0.73 7.77
C LEU A 336 3.61 0.69 6.57
N VAL A 337 3.44 -0.48 5.96
CA VAL A 337 2.57 -0.69 4.80
C VAL A 337 1.58 -1.82 5.10
N LEU A 338 0.29 -1.54 4.98
CA LEU A 338 -0.77 -2.55 5.06
C LEU A 338 -1.24 -2.88 3.65
N ARG A 339 -1.16 -4.15 3.26
CA ARG A 339 -1.69 -4.67 2.01
C ARG A 339 -3.07 -5.27 2.28
N MET A 340 -4.07 -4.88 1.50
CA MET A 340 -5.43 -5.39 1.57
C MET A 340 -5.61 -6.59 0.63
N ARG A 341 -6.45 -7.56 0.99
CA ARG A 341 -6.85 -8.69 0.13
C ARG A 341 -7.65 -8.17 -1.07
N ASP A 342 -8.66 -7.37 -0.78
CA ASP A 342 -9.50 -6.68 -1.75
C ASP A 342 -9.32 -5.16 -1.68
N ALA A 343 -9.66 -4.48 -2.77
CA ALA A 343 -9.55 -3.03 -2.78
C ALA A 343 -10.62 -2.39 -1.89
N ILE A 344 -10.20 -1.59 -0.91
CA ILE A 344 -11.11 -0.91 0.02
C ILE A 344 -11.32 0.55 -0.38
N SER A 345 -12.54 1.05 -0.19
CA SER A 345 -12.88 2.45 -0.42
C SER A 345 -12.62 3.27 0.85
N LEU A 346 -11.67 4.21 0.78
CA LEU A 346 -11.34 5.05 1.93
C LEU A 346 -12.43 6.13 2.20
N PRO A 347 -12.79 6.39 3.46
CA PRO A 347 -13.61 7.53 3.85
C PRO A 347 -12.75 8.81 3.86
N ALA A 348 -12.09 9.11 2.75
CA ALA A 348 -11.22 10.26 2.60
C ALA A 348 -12.01 11.57 2.42
N ARG A 349 -11.49 12.68 2.95
CA ARG A 349 -12.10 14.00 2.77
C ARG A 349 -12.10 14.43 1.31
N ARG A 350 -13.12 15.20 0.90
CA ARG A 350 -13.10 15.85 -0.42
C ARG A 350 -12.02 16.94 -0.39
N LEU A 351 -11.14 16.93 -1.40
CA LEU A 351 -10.08 17.93 -1.58
C LEU A 351 -10.61 19.38 -1.77
N ARG A 352 -11.93 19.57 -1.93
CA ARG A 352 -12.59 20.84 -2.25
C ARG A 352 -12.71 21.84 -1.09
N TYR A 353 -12.74 21.38 0.17
CA TYR A 353 -12.96 22.23 1.33
C TYR A 353 -12.07 21.79 2.49
N GLY A 354 -10.91 22.44 2.64
CA GLY A 354 -10.09 22.32 3.85
C GLY A 354 -8.81 21.48 3.75
N ASN A 355 -8.39 21.09 2.54
CA ASN A 355 -7.15 20.33 2.30
C ASN A 355 -6.15 21.12 1.43
N TRP A 356 -6.15 22.45 1.52
CA TRP A 356 -5.18 23.32 0.82
C TRP A 356 -3.74 23.00 1.19
N PHE A 357 -3.52 22.44 2.38
CA PHE A 357 -2.22 21.95 2.80
C PHE A 357 -1.62 20.94 1.82
N TRP A 358 -2.42 20.06 1.21
CA TRP A 358 -1.94 19.07 0.24
C TRP A 358 -1.52 19.67 -1.09
N VAL A 359 -2.25 20.70 -1.52
CA VAL A 359 -1.84 21.51 -2.67
C VAL A 359 -0.55 22.22 -2.28
N GLY A 360 -0.53 22.86 -1.10
CA GLY A 360 0.58 23.55 -0.45
C GLY A 360 1.87 22.75 -0.26
N SER A 361 1.76 21.45 -0.04
CA SER A 361 2.87 20.54 0.28
C SER A 361 3.23 19.56 -0.84
N ALA A 362 2.62 19.70 -2.02
CA ALA A 362 2.96 18.90 -3.21
C ALA A 362 3.96 19.65 -4.11
N PRO A 363 5.27 19.32 -4.05
CA PRO A 363 6.18 19.58 -5.15
C PRO A 363 5.74 18.83 -6.43
N GLN A 364 6.18 19.35 -7.58
CA GLN A 364 5.88 18.87 -8.94
C GLN A 364 6.10 17.36 -9.17
N ASP A 365 6.84 16.65 -8.31
CA ASP A 365 7.17 15.22 -8.48
C ASP A 365 6.07 14.25 -8.07
N LEU A 366 4.98 14.73 -7.45
CA LEU A 366 3.79 13.91 -7.22
C LEU A 366 2.88 14.05 -8.43
N HIS A 367 2.68 12.97 -9.19
CA HIS A 367 1.46 12.81 -9.98
C HIS A 367 0.29 12.99 -9.01
N PRO A 368 -0.49 14.09 -9.05
CA PRO A 368 -1.40 14.49 -7.97
C PRO A 368 -2.54 13.48 -7.70
N GLY A 369 -2.65 12.43 -8.53
CA GLY A 369 -3.67 11.41 -8.47
C GLY A 369 -3.28 10.09 -7.81
N THR A 370 -1.99 9.71 -7.70
CA THR A 370 -1.65 8.28 -7.45
C THR A 370 -1.52 7.89 -5.97
N GLY A 371 -1.11 8.78 -5.07
CA GLY A 371 -0.89 8.44 -3.65
C GLY A 371 -1.79 9.13 -2.62
N ILE A 372 -2.58 10.14 -3.01
CA ILE A 372 -3.41 10.91 -2.09
C ILE A 372 -4.72 10.16 -1.82
N PRO A 373 -5.15 9.97 -0.56
CA PRO A 373 -6.43 9.33 -0.25
C PRO A 373 -7.58 10.18 -0.82
N GLN A 374 -8.37 9.58 -1.72
CA GLN A 374 -9.53 10.21 -2.35
C GLN A 374 -10.80 9.42 -2.03
N ARG A 375 -11.91 10.14 -1.85
CA ARG A 375 -13.20 9.52 -1.50
C ARG A 375 -13.66 8.60 -2.62
N GLY A 376 -13.91 7.32 -2.30
CA GLY A 376 -14.37 6.32 -3.26
C GLY A 376 -13.31 5.80 -4.22
N ARG A 377 -12.03 6.13 -3.98
CA ARG A 377 -10.92 5.50 -4.72
C ARG A 377 -10.62 4.15 -4.08
N PRO A 378 -10.62 3.04 -4.84
CA PRO A 378 -10.21 1.74 -4.34
C PRO A 378 -8.72 1.76 -3.99
N VAL A 379 -8.38 1.25 -2.81
CA VAL A 379 -7.02 1.20 -2.29
C VAL A 379 -6.71 -0.24 -1.88
N ARG A 380 -5.60 -0.77 -2.41
CA ARG A 380 -5.03 -2.05 -2.03
C ARG A 380 -3.86 -1.91 -1.06
N TRP A 381 -3.21 -0.74 -1.02
CA TRP A 381 -2.03 -0.52 -0.19
C TRP A 381 -2.19 0.75 0.63
N LEU A 382 -2.08 0.62 1.95
CA LEU A 382 -2.16 1.73 2.89
C LEU A 382 -0.80 1.96 3.54
N ARG A 383 -0.16 3.08 3.22
CA ARG A 383 1.15 3.45 3.79
C ARG A 383 1.00 4.43 4.95
N LEU A 384 1.61 4.11 6.08
CA LEU A 384 1.49 4.77 7.38
C LEU A 384 2.87 5.12 7.96
N ARG A 385 2.92 6.13 8.84
CA ARG A 385 4.09 6.40 9.67
C ARG A 385 3.80 6.09 11.15
N VAL A 386 4.61 5.24 11.75
CA VAL A 386 4.52 4.85 13.16
C VAL A 386 5.87 5.06 13.87
N LYS A 387 5.85 5.31 15.18
CA LYS A 387 7.08 5.59 15.95
C LYS A 387 8.02 4.39 16.10
N GLU A 388 7.46 3.19 16.19
CA GLU A 388 8.19 1.93 16.41
C GLU A 388 7.82 0.94 15.30
N PRO A 389 8.22 1.17 14.04
CA PRO A 389 7.71 0.43 12.88
C PRO A 389 7.96 -1.07 12.96
N ARG A 390 9.16 -1.49 13.39
CA ARG A 390 9.51 -2.90 13.56
C ARG A 390 8.61 -3.60 14.58
N ARG A 391 8.51 -3.01 15.78
CA ARG A 391 7.66 -3.54 16.85
C ARG A 391 6.19 -3.54 16.46
N VAL A 392 5.69 -2.44 15.88
CA VAL A 392 4.28 -2.33 15.47
C VAL A 392 3.95 -3.31 14.36
N ALA A 393 4.84 -3.51 13.39
CA ALA A 393 4.65 -4.51 12.35
C ALA A 393 4.64 -5.93 12.95
N ALA A 394 5.59 -6.26 13.83
CA ALA A 394 5.63 -7.56 14.50
C ALA A 394 4.39 -7.82 15.38
N ASP A 395 3.95 -6.82 16.16
CA ASP A 395 2.76 -6.96 17.01
C ASP A 395 1.47 -7.06 16.18
N LEU A 396 1.37 -6.31 15.07
CA LEU A 396 0.24 -6.42 14.14
C LEU A 396 0.25 -7.74 13.36
N ASP A 397 1.43 -8.28 13.06
CA ASP A 397 1.56 -9.56 12.37
C ASP A 397 1.21 -10.73 13.29
N ARG A 398 1.64 -10.68 14.56
CA ARG A 398 1.17 -11.59 15.61
C ARG A 398 -0.35 -11.51 15.77
N TRP A 399 -0.87 -10.28 15.85
CA TRP A 399 -2.31 -10.06 15.88
C TRP A 399 -3.02 -10.58 14.64
N LEU A 400 -2.42 -10.59 13.45
CA LEU A 400 -3.02 -11.24 12.27
C LEU A 400 -3.00 -12.77 12.36
N ALA A 401 -2.01 -13.34 13.05
CA ALA A 401 -1.82 -14.79 13.20
C ALA A 401 -2.65 -15.44 14.32
N GLU A 402 -3.06 -14.71 15.36
CA GLU A 402 -3.78 -15.19 16.56
C GLU A 402 -5.15 -15.88 16.31
N ASP A 403 -5.61 -16.01 15.06
CA ASP A 403 -6.95 -16.51 14.71
C ASP A 403 -6.96 -17.20 13.33
N GLU A 404 -5.81 -17.71 12.87
CA GLU A 404 -5.79 -18.78 11.86
C GLU A 404 -6.26 -20.12 12.45
N THR A 405 -6.82 -20.14 13.66
CA THR A 405 -7.84 -21.11 14.06
C THR A 405 -9.12 -20.86 13.26
N LEU A 406 -9.08 -21.24 11.98
CA LEU A 406 -10.27 -21.35 11.15
C LEU A 406 -11.35 -22.17 11.88
N PRO A 407 -12.64 -21.89 11.63
CA PRO A 407 -13.72 -22.62 12.25
C PRO A 407 -13.50 -24.11 11.99
N ARG A 408 -13.45 -24.88 13.09
CA ARG A 408 -13.54 -26.34 13.11
C ARG A 408 -14.56 -26.72 12.05
N SER A 409 -14.08 -27.24 10.91
CA SER A 409 -14.95 -27.80 9.88
C SER A 409 -15.83 -28.81 10.61
N ALA A 410 -17.11 -28.47 10.77
CA ALA A 410 -18.07 -29.45 11.26
C ALA A 410 -17.91 -30.68 10.37
N PRO A 411 -17.97 -31.90 10.92
CA PRO A 411 -18.00 -33.11 10.10
C PRO A 411 -19.12 -32.91 9.10
N VAL A 412 -18.75 -32.74 7.83
CA VAL A 412 -19.73 -32.58 6.78
C VAL A 412 -20.48 -33.92 6.74
N ASP A 413 -21.80 -33.86 6.73
CA ASP A 413 -22.63 -35.05 6.69
C ASP A 413 -22.67 -35.52 5.22
N HIS A 414 -21.97 -36.60 4.88
CA HIS A 414 -21.76 -37.00 3.49
C HIS A 414 -22.74 -38.10 3.07
N ALA A 415 -23.46 -37.86 1.97
CA ALA A 415 -24.41 -38.81 1.38
C ALA A 415 -23.81 -40.15 0.87
N HIS A 416 -22.47 -40.32 0.90
CA HIS A 416 -21.79 -41.55 0.45
C HIS A 416 -20.83 -42.19 1.46
N TYR A 417 -20.54 -41.58 2.62
CA TYR A 417 -19.68 -42.25 3.62
C TYR A 417 -20.35 -43.43 4.32
N GLY A 418 -21.68 -43.50 4.36
CA GLY A 418 -22.39 -44.60 5.02
C GLY A 418 -22.57 -45.88 4.19
N LYS A 419 -22.23 -45.92 2.89
CA LYS A 419 -22.54 -47.07 2.02
C LYS A 419 -21.28 -47.76 1.52
N VAL A 420 -20.89 -48.81 2.25
CA VAL A 420 -19.85 -49.76 1.80
C VAL A 420 -20.38 -50.55 0.62
N ILE A 421 -19.65 -50.53 -0.50
CA ILE A 421 -19.99 -51.30 -1.71
C ILE A 421 -18.86 -52.27 -2.00
N THR A 422 -19.17 -53.56 -2.00
CA THR A 422 -18.22 -54.62 -2.30
C THR A 422 -18.54 -55.27 -3.64
N HIS A 423 -17.55 -55.30 -4.53
CA HIS A 423 -17.56 -55.98 -5.81
C HIS A 423 -16.72 -57.24 -5.72
N ARG A 424 -17.19 -58.32 -6.35
CA ARG A 424 -16.47 -59.60 -6.43
C ARG A 424 -16.39 -60.02 -7.89
N GLY A 425 -15.27 -60.61 -8.28
CA GLY A 425 -15.04 -61.06 -9.65
C GLY A 425 -13.99 -62.17 -9.74
N VAL A 426 -13.84 -62.71 -10.94
CA VAL A 426 -12.81 -63.68 -11.33
C VAL A 426 -12.29 -63.26 -12.69
N GLY A 427 -10.98 -63.34 -12.91
CA GLY A 427 -10.44 -62.89 -14.20
C GLY A 427 -10.44 -61.36 -14.33
N GLY A 428 -10.24 -60.89 -15.57
CA GLY A 428 -10.47 -59.50 -15.95
C GLY A 428 -11.95 -59.12 -15.89
N THR A 429 -12.37 -58.33 -14.88
CA THR A 429 -13.73 -57.74 -14.84
C THR A 429 -13.68 -56.23 -14.73
N ARG A 430 -14.68 -55.59 -15.36
CA ARG A 430 -14.90 -54.15 -15.29
C ARG A 430 -15.94 -53.84 -14.23
N VAL A 431 -15.59 -52.96 -13.29
CA VAL A 431 -16.50 -52.44 -12.27
C VAL A 431 -16.91 -51.03 -12.65
N LYS A 432 -18.21 -50.86 -12.93
CA LYS A 432 -18.79 -49.55 -13.23
C LYS A 432 -19.19 -48.84 -11.94
N ILE A 433 -18.48 -47.78 -11.60
CA ILE A 433 -18.83 -46.94 -10.46
C ILE A 433 -19.73 -45.81 -10.99
N LYS A 434 -21.01 -45.81 -10.61
CA LYS A 434 -22.02 -44.84 -11.07
C LYS A 434 -22.11 -43.65 -10.11
N GLY A 435 -22.25 -42.44 -10.65
CA GLY A 435 -22.44 -41.20 -9.90
C GLY A 435 -21.14 -40.41 -9.73
N PRO A 436 -21.23 -39.07 -9.58
CA PRO A 436 -20.06 -38.24 -9.31
C PRO A 436 -19.41 -38.69 -7.98
N LEU A 437 -18.08 -38.69 -7.92
CA LEU A 437 -17.39 -38.58 -6.63
C LEU A 437 -17.23 -37.10 -6.36
N PRO A 438 -18.16 -36.45 -5.62
CA PRO A 438 -17.92 -35.08 -5.18
C PRO A 438 -16.64 -34.99 -4.33
N GLN A 439 -16.24 -36.11 -3.70
CA GLN A 439 -14.99 -36.26 -2.94
C GLN A 439 -14.37 -37.64 -3.19
N PRO A 440 -13.04 -37.81 -3.03
CA PRO A 440 -12.35 -39.08 -3.20
C PRO A 440 -12.87 -40.18 -2.26
N VAL A 441 -12.64 -41.46 -2.61
CA VAL A 441 -13.08 -42.63 -1.80
C VAL A 441 -11.94 -43.59 -1.54
N LEU A 442 -12.05 -44.35 -0.46
CA LEU A 442 -11.13 -45.43 -0.14
C LEU A 442 -11.53 -46.69 -0.91
N ALA A 443 -10.57 -47.35 -1.56
CA ALA A 443 -10.75 -48.64 -2.19
C ALA A 443 -9.78 -49.66 -1.63
N GLU A 444 -10.32 -50.78 -1.14
CA GLU A 444 -9.61 -51.93 -0.60
C GLU A 444 -9.66 -53.07 -1.62
N PHE A 445 -8.50 -53.52 -2.10
CA PHE A 445 -8.33 -54.58 -3.07
C PHE A 445 -7.78 -55.83 -2.38
N LYS A 446 -8.47 -56.96 -2.55
CA LYS A 446 -8.04 -58.26 -2.03
C LYS A 446 -7.94 -59.27 -3.18
N ASN A 447 -6.78 -59.86 -3.35
CA ASN A 447 -6.55 -60.96 -4.28
C ASN A 447 -6.68 -62.30 -3.53
N GLU A 448 -7.63 -63.14 -3.92
CA GLU A 448 -7.95 -64.40 -3.26
C GLU A 448 -7.56 -65.62 -4.10
N GLY A 449 -7.05 -65.43 -5.32
CA GLY A 449 -6.60 -66.52 -6.17
C GLY A 449 -5.13 -66.42 -6.58
N PRO A 450 -4.68 -67.35 -7.44
CA PRO A 450 -3.31 -67.37 -7.95
C PRO A 450 -3.05 -66.14 -8.85
N GLY A 451 -1.78 -65.75 -9.00
CA GLY A 451 -1.38 -64.64 -9.88
C GLY A 451 -1.39 -63.25 -9.21
N THR A 452 -1.13 -62.21 -10.00
CA THR A 452 -1.07 -60.82 -9.54
C THR A 452 -2.34 -60.07 -9.96
N LEU A 453 -3.03 -59.49 -8.99
CA LEU A 453 -4.11 -58.55 -9.26
C LEU A 453 -3.53 -57.20 -9.68
N ARG A 454 -4.03 -56.65 -10.78
CA ARG A 454 -3.74 -55.29 -11.25
C ARG A 454 -5.03 -54.52 -11.46
N ALA A 455 -5.08 -53.27 -11.00
CA ALA A 455 -6.25 -52.43 -11.14
C ALA A 455 -5.91 -51.06 -11.73
N TRP A 456 -6.76 -50.61 -12.66
CA TRP A 456 -6.63 -49.32 -13.32
C TRP A 456 -7.94 -48.54 -13.27
N LEU A 457 -7.85 -47.24 -13.00
CA LEU A 457 -8.97 -46.33 -13.05
C LEU A 457 -9.01 -45.62 -14.41
N ARG A 458 -10.16 -45.68 -15.10
CA ARG A 458 -10.33 -45.19 -16.47
C ARG A 458 -11.48 -44.20 -16.60
N ARG A 459 -11.30 -43.19 -17.47
CA ARG A 459 -12.34 -42.20 -17.83
C ARG A 459 -13.42 -42.80 -18.72
N THR A 460 -13.00 -43.59 -19.69
CA THR A 460 -13.85 -44.23 -20.69
C THR A 460 -13.77 -45.74 -20.55
N GLU A 461 -14.71 -46.43 -21.18
CA GLU A 461 -14.77 -47.89 -21.17
C GLU A 461 -13.55 -48.53 -21.83
N PHE A 462 -12.93 -47.79 -22.75
CA PHE A 462 -11.75 -48.17 -23.51
C PHE A 462 -10.62 -47.14 -23.30
N GLY A 463 -9.36 -47.57 -23.42
CA GLY A 463 -8.16 -46.73 -23.32
C GLY A 463 -7.26 -47.07 -22.13
N GLU A 464 -6.12 -46.38 -22.07
CA GLU A 464 -5.18 -46.46 -20.95
C GLU A 464 -5.80 -45.86 -19.68
N GLY A 465 -5.46 -46.44 -18.52
CA GLY A 465 -5.95 -46.01 -17.23
C GLY A 465 -4.82 -45.77 -16.25
N THR A 466 -5.09 -44.95 -15.24
CA THR A 466 -4.13 -44.70 -14.16
C THR A 466 -4.05 -45.95 -13.28
N PRO A 467 -2.87 -46.56 -13.07
CA PRO A 467 -2.73 -47.72 -12.19
C PRO A 467 -3.00 -47.31 -10.74
N VAL A 468 -3.90 -48.04 -10.07
CA VAL A 468 -4.33 -47.73 -8.69
C VAL A 468 -3.95 -48.81 -7.68
N ALA A 469 -3.84 -50.08 -8.09
CA ALA A 469 -3.44 -51.16 -7.18
C ALA A 469 -2.71 -52.30 -7.92
N VAL A 470 -1.75 -52.92 -7.22
CA VAL A 470 -1.09 -54.16 -7.60
C VAL A 470 -0.98 -55.05 -6.36
N CYS A 471 -1.55 -56.26 -6.40
CA CYS A 471 -1.54 -57.20 -5.27
C CYS A 471 -1.02 -58.56 -5.72
N GLY A 472 0.05 -59.06 -5.10
CA GLY A 472 0.55 -60.42 -5.33
C GLY A 472 -0.39 -61.51 -4.78
N PRO A 473 -0.12 -62.79 -5.07
CA PRO A 473 -0.87 -63.90 -4.50
C PRO A 473 -0.58 -63.99 -2.99
N GLY A 474 -1.62 -64.09 -2.16
CA GLY A 474 -1.50 -64.17 -0.70
C GLY A 474 -1.01 -62.89 -0.01
N ALA A 475 -0.84 -61.80 -0.75
CA ALA A 475 -0.47 -60.51 -0.19
C ALA A 475 -1.60 -59.91 0.67
N PRO A 476 -1.28 -59.06 1.67
CA PRO A 476 -2.30 -58.33 2.41
C PRO A 476 -3.14 -57.43 1.47
N PRO A 477 -4.37 -57.06 1.87
CA PRO A 477 -5.20 -56.17 1.09
C PRO A 477 -4.51 -54.83 0.82
N VAL A 478 -4.59 -54.34 -0.41
CA VAL A 478 -4.07 -53.01 -0.78
C VAL A 478 -5.18 -51.99 -0.63
N THR A 479 -4.94 -50.96 0.16
CA THR A 479 -5.84 -49.80 0.29
C THR A 479 -5.26 -48.60 -0.43
N THR A 480 -6.08 -47.93 -1.23
CA THR A 480 -5.70 -46.73 -1.99
C THR A 480 -6.84 -45.73 -2.11
N VAL A 481 -6.54 -44.46 -2.30
CA VAL A 481 -7.53 -43.41 -2.55
C VAL A 481 -7.85 -43.32 -4.04
N LEU A 482 -9.12 -43.47 -4.40
CA LEU A 482 -9.61 -43.24 -5.75
C LEU A 482 -10.11 -41.81 -5.88
N ASN A 483 -9.52 -41.04 -6.81
CA ASN A 483 -9.84 -39.64 -7.06
C ASN A 483 -10.07 -39.40 -8.56
N ASP A 484 -11.15 -38.70 -8.95
CA ASP A 484 -11.43 -38.37 -10.35
C ASP A 484 -10.41 -37.37 -10.94
N ARG A 485 -9.78 -36.54 -10.08
CA ARG A 485 -8.76 -35.56 -10.51
C ARG A 485 -7.51 -36.23 -11.07
N SER A 486 -7.16 -37.45 -10.64
CA SER A 486 -6.00 -38.20 -11.13
C SER A 486 -6.17 -38.70 -12.57
N ILE A 487 -7.36 -38.56 -13.17
CA ILE A 487 -7.64 -39.01 -14.54
C ILE A 487 -8.01 -37.86 -15.48
N SER A 488 -8.80 -36.88 -15.03
CA SER A 488 -9.33 -35.84 -15.95
C SER A 488 -9.23 -34.40 -15.48
N GLY A 489 -8.70 -34.16 -14.26
CA GLY A 489 -8.71 -32.83 -13.63
C GLY A 489 -10.11 -32.26 -13.35
N LYS A 490 -11.18 -32.93 -13.78
CA LYS A 490 -12.60 -32.56 -13.63
C LYS A 490 -13.39 -33.73 -13.03
N ALA A 491 -14.49 -33.41 -12.35
CA ALA A 491 -15.43 -34.42 -11.85
C ALA A 491 -16.03 -35.22 -13.02
N LEU A 492 -16.06 -36.55 -12.89
CA LEU A 492 -16.54 -37.45 -13.94
C LEU A 492 -17.94 -37.97 -13.59
N THR A 493 -18.83 -37.99 -14.58
CA THR A 493 -20.19 -38.55 -14.43
C THR A 493 -20.22 -40.08 -14.55
N LYS A 494 -19.18 -40.67 -15.16
CA LYS A 494 -18.97 -42.12 -15.30
C LYS A 494 -17.47 -42.41 -15.21
N ARG A 495 -17.12 -43.51 -14.53
CA ARG A 495 -15.76 -44.06 -14.46
C ARG A 495 -15.81 -45.58 -14.49
N PHE A 496 -14.69 -46.19 -14.88
CA PHE A 496 -14.53 -47.63 -14.95
C PHE A 496 -13.29 -48.03 -14.17
N LEU A 497 -13.47 -48.87 -13.16
CA LEU A 497 -12.37 -49.55 -12.49
C LEU A 497 -12.18 -50.89 -13.20
N TYR A 498 -11.07 -51.05 -13.92
CA TYR A 498 -10.70 -52.31 -14.55
C TYR A 498 -9.83 -53.10 -13.58
N VAL A 499 -10.26 -54.31 -13.23
CA VAL A 499 -9.51 -55.22 -12.35
C VAL A 499 -9.17 -56.47 -13.14
N GLU A 500 -7.89 -56.80 -13.20
CA GLU A 500 -7.35 -57.98 -13.85
C GLU A 500 -6.65 -58.85 -12.82
N SER A 501 -6.98 -60.13 -12.77
CA SER A 501 -6.34 -61.12 -11.90
C SER A 501 -6.57 -62.49 -12.51
N ASP A 502 -5.64 -63.43 -12.33
CA ASP A 502 -5.82 -64.85 -12.72
C ASP A 502 -6.75 -65.59 -11.74
N GLY A 503 -7.15 -64.93 -10.64
CA GLY A 503 -7.85 -65.50 -9.51
C GLY A 503 -9.16 -64.80 -9.13
N ARG A 504 -9.75 -65.27 -8.03
CA ARG A 504 -10.88 -64.57 -7.38
C ARG A 504 -10.36 -63.28 -6.76
N TRP A 505 -11.18 -62.23 -6.79
CA TRP A 505 -10.83 -60.97 -6.18
C TRP A 505 -12.05 -60.25 -5.61
N THR A 506 -11.76 -59.37 -4.65
CA THR A 506 -12.75 -58.50 -4.02
C THR A 506 -12.24 -57.06 -4.03
N VAL A 507 -13.11 -56.11 -4.37
CA VAL A 507 -12.87 -54.66 -4.24
C VAL A 507 -13.96 -54.06 -3.38
N THR A 508 -13.59 -53.41 -2.29
CA THR A 508 -14.52 -52.71 -1.40
C THR A 508 -14.29 -51.20 -1.50
N ILE A 509 -15.33 -50.45 -1.82
CA ILE A 509 -15.32 -48.99 -1.87
C ILE A 509 -16.03 -48.47 -0.61
N SER A 510 -15.37 -47.58 0.14
CA SER A 510 -15.85 -47.07 1.42
C SER A 510 -15.37 -45.64 1.71
N GLY A 511 -15.77 -45.12 2.88
CA GLY A 511 -15.26 -43.87 3.45
C GLY A 511 -13.90 -44.00 4.15
N PRO A 512 -13.36 -42.86 4.63
CA PRO A 512 -12.07 -42.76 5.33
C PRO A 512 -12.05 -43.48 6.67
N ASP A 513 -13.21 -43.72 7.27
CA ASP A 513 -13.41 -44.42 8.54
C ASP A 513 -12.91 -45.87 8.55
N ARG A 514 -12.77 -46.51 7.38
CA ARG A 514 -12.18 -47.85 7.26
C ARG A 514 -10.65 -47.87 7.16
N ALA A 515 -9.98 -46.73 7.08
CA ALA A 515 -8.52 -46.69 7.10
C ALA A 515 -7.98 -47.13 8.47
N ARG A 516 -6.85 -47.85 8.48
CA ARG A 516 -6.27 -48.36 9.72
C ARG A 516 -5.72 -47.20 10.57
N GLY A 517 -6.23 -47.06 11.79
CA GLY A 517 -5.80 -46.02 12.72
C GLY A 517 -4.41 -46.25 13.31
N PHE A 518 -3.64 -45.18 13.52
CA PHE A 518 -2.40 -45.20 14.31
C PHE A 518 -2.13 -43.84 14.97
N THR A 519 -1.36 -43.80 16.05
CA THR A 519 -1.14 -42.58 16.86
C THR A 519 0.33 -42.14 16.94
N GLY A 520 1.27 -43.08 16.84
CA GLY A 520 2.70 -42.81 16.98
C GLY A 520 3.54 -43.52 15.93
N SER A 521 3.40 -44.84 15.80
CA SER A 521 4.10 -45.60 14.77
C SER A 521 3.20 -46.61 14.08
N ALA A 522 3.52 -46.94 12.83
CA ALA A 522 2.85 -47.95 12.04
C ALA A 522 3.84 -48.65 11.11
N THR A 523 3.62 -49.95 10.87
CA THR A 523 4.36 -50.73 9.88
C THR A 523 3.39 -51.36 8.90
N GLY A 524 3.82 -51.52 7.66
CA GLY A 524 3.01 -52.16 6.63
C GLY A 524 3.86 -52.59 5.44
N SER A 525 3.19 -53.08 4.41
CA SER A 525 3.84 -53.54 3.18
C SER A 525 3.02 -53.16 1.97
N GLY A 526 3.69 -52.78 0.88
CA GLY A 526 3.02 -52.32 -0.34
C GLY A 526 2.23 -51.02 -0.12
N THR A 527 1.18 -50.83 -0.92
CA THR A 527 0.34 -49.62 -0.85
C THR A 527 -0.74 -49.75 0.22
N GLU A 528 -0.78 -48.80 1.16
CA GLU A 528 -1.75 -48.79 2.26
C GLU A 528 -2.20 -47.35 2.61
N VAL A 529 -3.43 -47.21 3.10
CA VAL A 529 -3.95 -45.94 3.65
C VAL A 529 -4.17 -46.06 5.15
N LEU A 530 -3.58 -45.15 5.92
CA LEU A 530 -3.65 -45.07 7.37
C LEU A 530 -4.38 -43.80 7.81
N ALA A 531 -5.11 -43.87 8.92
CA ALA A 531 -5.70 -42.72 9.58
C ALA A 531 -4.85 -42.33 10.79
N TYR A 532 -4.22 -41.16 10.76
CA TYR A 532 -3.45 -40.66 11.89
C TYR A 532 -4.37 -40.07 12.96
N GLN A 533 -4.26 -40.56 14.19
CA GLN A 533 -5.13 -40.19 15.32
C GLN A 533 -4.41 -39.36 16.40
N GLY A 534 -3.12 -39.08 16.21
CA GLY A 534 -2.33 -38.28 17.14
C GLY A 534 -2.42 -36.77 16.92
N PRO A 535 -1.76 -35.97 17.79
CA PRO A 535 -1.62 -34.52 17.61
C PRO A 535 -0.72 -34.18 16.42
N PRO A 536 -0.73 -32.94 15.88
CA PRO A 536 0.16 -32.57 14.78
C PRO A 536 1.62 -32.91 15.08
N GLY A 537 2.28 -33.60 14.14
CA GLY A 537 3.64 -34.08 14.31
C GLY A 537 4.43 -34.20 13.01
N ILE A 538 5.71 -34.52 13.14
CA ILE A 538 6.61 -34.79 12.03
C ILE A 538 6.68 -36.30 11.81
N GLY A 539 6.19 -36.74 10.66
CA GLY A 539 6.26 -38.12 10.21
C GLY A 539 7.57 -38.42 9.51
N VAL A 540 8.17 -39.56 9.82
CA VAL A 540 9.32 -40.13 9.12
C VAL A 540 8.90 -41.48 8.56
N VAL A 541 8.87 -41.59 7.23
CA VAL A 541 8.73 -42.89 6.57
C VAL A 541 10.11 -43.48 6.32
N THR A 542 10.27 -44.76 6.63
CA THR A 542 11.50 -45.53 6.41
C THR A 542 11.16 -46.81 5.64
N CYS A 543 11.83 -47.01 4.51
CA CYS A 543 11.82 -48.27 3.76
C CYS A 543 13.15 -49.00 4.00
N PRO A 544 13.19 -50.05 4.84
CA PRO A 544 14.43 -50.71 5.24
C PRO A 544 15.23 -51.28 4.05
N SER A 545 14.53 -51.71 3.01
CA SER A 545 15.10 -52.33 1.80
C SER A 545 15.62 -51.33 0.76
N GLY A 546 15.62 -50.02 1.06
CA GLY A 546 16.08 -48.98 0.13
C GLY A 546 15.19 -48.75 -1.10
N GLN A 547 14.01 -49.38 -1.13
CA GLN A 547 13.04 -49.26 -2.21
C GLN A 547 12.46 -47.84 -2.32
N ALA A 548 11.99 -47.49 -3.51
CA ALA A 548 11.27 -46.26 -3.75
C ALA A 548 9.96 -46.23 -2.95
N HIS A 549 9.64 -45.08 -2.36
CA HIS A 549 8.35 -44.83 -1.74
C HIS A 549 7.79 -43.47 -2.13
N GLN A 550 6.46 -43.40 -2.20
CA GLN A 550 5.71 -42.17 -2.28
C GLN A 550 4.74 -42.08 -1.11
N VAL A 551 4.63 -40.89 -0.54
CA VAL A 551 3.70 -40.58 0.53
C VAL A 551 2.76 -39.50 0.04
N HIS A 552 1.47 -39.76 0.16
CA HIS A 552 0.40 -38.80 -0.12
C HIS A 552 -0.35 -38.49 1.16
N LEU A 553 -0.66 -37.23 1.37
CA LEU A 553 -1.33 -36.73 2.56
C LEU A 553 -2.70 -36.17 2.18
N TYR A 554 -3.73 -36.64 2.87
CA TYR A 554 -5.11 -36.27 2.62
C TYR A 554 -5.78 -35.71 3.88
N GLY A 555 -6.72 -34.81 3.70
CA GLY A 555 -7.64 -34.39 4.74
C GLY A 555 -8.60 -35.50 5.17
N PRO A 556 -9.42 -35.26 6.21
CA PRO A 556 -10.42 -36.23 6.69
C PRO A 556 -11.49 -36.55 5.63
N ASP A 557 -11.59 -35.77 4.56
CA ASP A 557 -12.48 -35.97 3.42
C ASP A 557 -11.80 -36.63 2.21
N LEU A 558 -10.60 -37.21 2.41
CA LEU A 558 -9.76 -37.85 1.39
C LEU A 558 -9.31 -36.90 0.26
N VAL A 559 -9.49 -35.58 0.41
CA VAL A 559 -8.99 -34.58 -0.53
C VAL A 559 -7.50 -34.34 -0.24
N ALA A 560 -6.67 -34.37 -1.28
CA ALA A 560 -5.24 -34.11 -1.15
C ALA A 560 -5.01 -32.64 -0.78
N PHE A 561 -4.03 -32.37 0.08
CA PHE A 561 -3.66 -31.00 0.41
C PHE A 561 -2.98 -30.31 -0.79
N ASP A 562 -3.41 -29.08 -1.10
CA ASP A 562 -2.91 -28.34 -2.26
C ASP A 562 -1.39 -28.12 -2.20
N GLY A 563 -0.68 -28.52 -3.25
CA GLY A 563 0.78 -28.40 -3.37
C GLY A 563 1.60 -29.44 -2.59
N CYS A 564 0.95 -30.41 -1.93
CA CYS A 564 1.56 -31.47 -1.12
C CYS A 564 1.30 -32.88 -1.68
N ASP A 565 1.21 -33.03 -3.01
CA ASP A 565 0.87 -34.30 -3.66
C ASP A 565 1.89 -34.65 -4.78
N PRO A 566 2.83 -35.59 -4.55
CA PRO A 566 3.10 -36.29 -3.28
C PRO A 566 3.81 -35.38 -2.26
N VAL A 567 3.62 -35.66 -0.95
CA VAL A 567 4.32 -34.93 0.12
C VAL A 567 5.77 -35.39 0.23
N ALA A 568 6.03 -36.66 -0.06
CA ALA A 568 7.37 -37.21 -0.21
C ALA A 568 7.40 -38.23 -1.35
N SER A 569 8.45 -38.18 -2.16
CA SER A 569 8.77 -39.13 -3.22
C SER A 569 10.27 -39.43 -3.16
N THR A 570 10.64 -40.68 -3.45
CA THR A 570 12.04 -41.11 -3.51
C THR A 570 12.22 -42.16 -4.61
N ASP A 571 13.41 -42.19 -5.20
CA ASP A 571 13.83 -43.23 -6.13
C ASP A 571 14.40 -44.45 -5.40
N ALA A 572 14.38 -45.58 -6.11
CA ALA A 572 15.05 -46.79 -5.65
C ALA A 572 16.57 -46.57 -5.70
N HIS A 573 17.26 -46.80 -4.59
CA HIS A 573 18.71 -46.80 -4.61
C HIS A 573 19.18 -48.08 -5.32
N GLY A 574 20.07 -47.94 -6.30
CA GLY A 574 20.77 -49.11 -6.88
C GLY A 574 21.55 -49.85 -5.79
N PRO A 575 21.76 -51.17 -5.92
CA PRO A 575 22.52 -51.93 -4.93
C PRO A 575 23.94 -51.35 -4.80
N LEU A 576 24.35 -51.04 -3.58
CA LEU A 576 25.75 -50.71 -3.28
C LEU A 576 26.64 -51.93 -3.57
N PRO A 577 27.94 -51.74 -3.85
CA PRO A 577 28.88 -52.85 -4.07
C PRO A 577 28.98 -53.84 -2.88
N SER A 578 28.48 -53.47 -1.71
CA SER A 578 28.37 -54.30 -0.49
C SER A 578 27.11 -55.20 -0.45
N GLY A 579 26.19 -55.11 -1.40
CA GLY A 579 24.97 -55.94 -1.46
C GLY A 579 23.81 -55.47 -0.57
N GLU A 580 24.03 -54.54 0.36
CA GLU A 580 22.97 -53.90 1.17
C GLU A 580 22.71 -52.47 0.68
N ALA A 581 21.46 -52.15 0.34
CA ALA A 581 21.03 -50.79 0.02
C ALA A 581 20.72 -50.03 1.32
N PRO A 582 21.11 -48.74 1.45
CA PRO A 582 20.80 -47.95 2.64
C PRO A 582 19.28 -47.71 2.73
N PRO A 583 18.72 -47.58 3.95
CA PRO A 583 17.29 -47.37 4.11
C PRO A 583 16.89 -46.02 3.51
N ASN A 584 15.79 -46.03 2.75
CA ASN A 584 15.23 -44.82 2.18
C ASN A 584 14.38 -44.11 3.24
N ARG A 585 14.61 -42.81 3.46
CA ARG A 585 13.96 -42.05 4.54
C ARG A 585 13.47 -40.70 4.05
N SER A 586 12.25 -40.33 4.42
CA SER A 586 11.68 -39.02 4.10
C SER A 586 10.91 -38.47 5.30
N ALA A 587 11.12 -37.19 5.61
CA ALA A 587 10.41 -36.48 6.66
C ALA A 587 9.32 -35.58 6.06
N PHE A 588 8.17 -35.52 6.72
CA PHE A 588 7.03 -34.72 6.32
C PHE A 588 6.14 -34.32 7.49
N ALA A 589 5.44 -33.20 7.35
CA ALA A 589 4.48 -32.69 8.30
C ALA A 589 3.17 -33.49 8.25
N VAL A 590 2.63 -33.86 9.41
CA VAL A 590 1.39 -34.64 9.57
C VAL A 590 0.41 -33.84 10.44
N PRO A 591 -0.66 -33.26 9.84
CA PRO A 591 -1.75 -32.64 10.57
C PRO A 591 -2.51 -33.67 11.41
N ALA A 592 -3.19 -33.19 12.46
CA ALA A 592 -4.12 -34.03 13.21
C ALA A 592 -5.23 -34.57 12.30
N HIS A 593 -5.59 -35.84 12.48
CA HIS A 593 -6.65 -36.51 11.70
C HIS A 593 -6.41 -36.62 10.19
N ALA A 594 -5.17 -36.43 9.73
CA ALA A 594 -4.81 -36.65 8.34
C ALA A 594 -4.83 -38.14 7.96
N LEU A 595 -5.16 -38.44 6.70
CA LEU A 595 -4.98 -39.76 6.13
C LEU A 595 -3.67 -39.82 5.34
N LEU A 596 -2.90 -40.86 5.57
CA LEU A 596 -1.60 -41.10 4.95
C LEU A 596 -1.71 -42.27 3.98
N GLN A 597 -1.43 -42.06 2.70
CA GLN A 597 -1.25 -43.16 1.76
C GLN A 597 0.24 -43.35 1.48
N VAL A 598 0.77 -44.49 1.91
CA VAL A 598 2.12 -44.91 1.56
C VAL A 598 2.02 -45.80 0.34
N ARG A 599 2.76 -45.48 -0.73
CA ARG A 599 2.86 -46.28 -1.96
C ARG A 599 4.28 -46.78 -2.10
N THR A 600 4.45 -48.08 -2.12
CA THR A 600 5.72 -48.76 -2.41
C THR A 600 5.50 -49.85 -3.45
N ALA A 601 6.59 -50.47 -3.91
CA ALA A 601 6.51 -51.68 -4.70
C ALA A 601 5.76 -52.79 -3.95
N ALA A 602 5.11 -53.70 -4.68
CA ALA A 602 4.32 -54.77 -4.08
C ALA A 602 5.18 -55.63 -3.14
N GLY A 603 4.77 -55.75 -1.87
CA GLY A 603 5.49 -56.50 -0.84
C GLY A 603 6.65 -55.77 -0.17
N ALA A 604 6.99 -54.54 -0.56
CA ALA A 604 8.04 -53.77 0.10
C ALA A 604 7.56 -53.27 1.47
N GLU A 605 8.32 -53.60 2.52
CA GLU A 605 8.05 -53.17 3.89
C GLU A 605 8.39 -51.71 4.11
N TRP A 606 7.58 -51.03 4.92
CA TRP A 606 7.79 -49.67 5.34
C TRP A 606 7.38 -49.49 6.80
N ARG A 607 7.97 -48.48 7.42
CA ARG A 607 7.65 -48.01 8.78
C ARG A 607 7.42 -46.51 8.76
N VAL A 608 6.38 -46.05 9.43
CA VAL A 608 6.11 -44.63 9.68
C VAL A 608 6.17 -44.38 11.17
N ASP A 609 6.98 -43.42 11.60
CA ASP A 609 7.03 -42.93 12.97
C ASP A 609 6.65 -41.44 12.96
N VAL A 610 5.72 -41.01 13.81
CA VAL A 610 5.25 -39.62 13.92
C VAL A 610 5.57 -39.09 15.30
N THR A 611 6.44 -38.08 15.35
CA THR A 611 6.85 -37.40 16.57
C THR A 611 6.07 -36.09 16.71
N PRO A 612 5.34 -35.86 17.82
CA PRO A 612 4.59 -34.61 18.04
C PRO A 612 5.48 -33.37 17.85
N LEU A 613 4.93 -32.28 17.30
CA LEU A 613 5.73 -31.09 16.96
C LEU A 613 6.51 -30.53 18.16
N GLU A 614 5.90 -30.51 19.35
CA GLU A 614 6.54 -30.04 20.58
C GLU A 614 7.79 -30.83 20.96
N GLN A 615 7.88 -32.11 20.57
CA GLN A 615 9.03 -32.98 20.82
C GLN A 615 10.00 -32.98 19.64
N ALA A 616 9.49 -32.81 18.42
CA ALA A 616 10.30 -32.77 17.20
C ALA A 616 11.09 -31.47 17.01
N ASP A 617 10.74 -30.41 17.73
CA ASP A 617 11.33 -29.06 17.69
C ASP A 617 12.38 -28.83 18.81
N VAL A 618 12.58 -29.80 19.71
CA VAL A 618 13.49 -29.69 20.86
C VAL A 618 14.93 -30.01 20.43
N ASP A 619 15.61 -29.03 19.83
CA ASP A 619 17.09 -29.02 19.74
C ASP A 619 17.65 -27.57 19.79
N GLY A 620 16.87 -26.59 20.24
CA GLY A 620 17.24 -25.17 20.25
C GLY A 620 17.79 -24.58 21.56
N THR A 621 17.92 -25.32 22.66
CA THR A 621 18.19 -24.71 23.99
C THR A 621 19.09 -25.51 24.94
N GLN A 622 20.06 -26.29 24.46
CA GLN A 622 21.17 -26.73 25.33
C GLN A 622 22.50 -26.37 24.69
N GLY A 623 23.24 -25.50 25.39
CA GLY A 623 24.52 -24.96 24.94
C GLY A 623 25.68 -25.92 25.17
N GLU A 624 26.73 -25.66 24.39
CA GLU A 624 28.15 -25.90 24.62
C GLU A 624 28.62 -27.34 24.93
N GLU A 625 29.50 -27.82 24.04
CA GLU A 625 30.42 -28.97 24.19
C GLU A 625 29.81 -30.39 24.25
N GLN A 626 29.38 -30.92 23.11
CA GLN A 626 29.56 -32.35 22.84
C GLN A 626 29.64 -32.62 21.32
N ASP A 627 30.87 -32.78 20.82
CA ASP A 627 31.15 -33.30 19.48
C ASP A 627 30.57 -34.73 19.30
N ASP A 628 30.12 -35.03 18.08
CA ASP A 628 29.77 -36.34 17.50
C ASP A 628 28.35 -36.96 17.67
N VAL A 629 27.32 -36.21 18.05
CA VAL A 629 25.92 -36.68 17.91
C VAL A 629 25.14 -35.78 16.93
N PRO A 630 24.67 -36.28 15.76
CA PRO A 630 23.90 -35.47 14.83
C PRO A 630 22.55 -35.07 15.44
N PRO A 631 22.01 -33.88 15.11
CA PRO A 631 20.78 -33.36 15.70
C PRO A 631 19.62 -34.35 15.53
N THR A 632 18.96 -34.65 16.64
CA THR A 632 17.86 -35.63 16.73
C THR A 632 16.50 -35.04 16.36
N GLY A 633 16.40 -33.72 16.26
CA GLY A 633 15.20 -32.99 15.84
C GLY A 633 14.79 -33.30 14.41
N HIS A 634 13.54 -33.70 14.22
CA HIS A 634 12.97 -33.95 12.89
C HIS A 634 12.63 -32.65 12.14
N VAL A 635 12.60 -31.51 12.84
CA VAL A 635 12.51 -30.16 12.25
C VAL A 635 13.91 -29.58 12.12
N ARG A 636 14.31 -29.22 10.91
CA ARG A 636 15.65 -28.66 10.66
C ARG A 636 15.61 -27.13 10.75
N PRO A 637 16.21 -26.50 11.77
CA PRO A 637 16.29 -25.04 11.84
C PRO A 637 17.29 -24.50 10.81
N PHE A 638 17.05 -23.28 10.31
CA PHE A 638 18.04 -22.56 9.52
C PHE A 638 17.88 -21.04 9.64
N GLU A 639 19.00 -20.32 9.64
CA GLU A 639 19.02 -18.85 9.67
C GLU A 639 19.38 -18.24 8.32
N HIS A 640 20.47 -18.70 7.71
CA HIS A 640 20.99 -18.13 6.46
C HIS A 640 20.94 -19.08 5.27
N PHE A 641 21.17 -20.37 5.49
CA PHE A 641 21.24 -21.36 4.42
C PHE A 641 20.86 -22.75 4.93
N ILE A 642 20.14 -23.49 4.10
CA ILE A 642 19.91 -24.93 4.29
C ILE A 642 19.75 -25.63 2.95
N ALA A 643 20.25 -26.85 2.86
CA ALA A 643 20.11 -27.69 1.69
C ALA A 643 19.76 -29.14 2.06
N GLY A 644 19.25 -29.88 1.09
CA GLY A 644 18.96 -31.29 1.22
C GLY A 644 18.79 -31.98 -0.12
N ASP A 645 18.83 -33.30 -0.07
CA ASP A 645 18.60 -34.25 -1.17
C ASP A 645 17.27 -35.00 -1.01
N ARG A 646 16.52 -34.68 0.05
CA ARG A 646 15.28 -35.37 0.47
C ARG A 646 14.27 -34.37 1.00
N THR A 647 13.00 -34.77 1.08
CA THR A 647 11.98 -33.94 1.74
C THR A 647 12.32 -33.72 3.21
N ALA A 648 12.04 -32.52 3.70
CA ALA A 648 12.30 -32.12 5.06
C ALA A 648 11.26 -31.11 5.53
N VAL A 649 11.07 -31.06 6.84
CA VAL A 649 10.38 -29.96 7.51
C VAL A 649 11.45 -29.01 8.03
N VAL A 650 11.38 -27.75 7.62
CA VAL A 650 12.37 -26.72 7.97
C VAL A 650 11.71 -25.56 8.69
N ARG A 651 12.41 -25.04 9.70
CA ARG A 651 12.00 -23.86 10.46
C ARG A 651 12.97 -22.73 10.17
N TYR A 652 12.47 -21.64 9.60
CA TYR A 652 13.28 -20.45 9.38
C TYR A 652 13.43 -19.66 10.69
N LEU A 653 14.66 -19.42 11.14
CA LEU A 653 14.97 -18.66 12.36
C LEU A 653 15.53 -17.26 12.06
N GLY A 654 15.89 -16.99 10.80
CA GLY A 654 16.43 -15.70 10.37
C GLY A 654 15.42 -14.53 10.41
N PRO A 655 15.89 -13.30 10.14
CA PRO A 655 15.03 -12.12 10.12
C PRO A 655 14.02 -12.19 8.96
N PRO A 656 12.81 -11.62 9.08
CA PRO A 656 11.88 -11.60 7.96
C PRO A 656 12.48 -10.95 6.72
N GLY A 657 12.45 -11.65 5.58
CA GLY A 657 13.10 -11.19 4.35
C GLY A 657 13.00 -12.16 3.18
N PRO A 658 13.56 -11.79 2.02
CA PRO A 658 13.60 -12.65 0.85
C PRO A 658 14.54 -13.84 1.09
N ALA A 659 14.09 -15.03 0.71
CA ALA A 659 14.91 -16.21 0.58
C ALA A 659 14.76 -16.77 -0.84
N LEU A 660 15.84 -17.28 -1.39
CA LEU A 660 15.84 -17.95 -2.68
C LEU A 660 15.71 -19.45 -2.45
N PHE A 661 14.61 -20.02 -2.93
CA PHE A 661 14.46 -21.47 -3.02
C PHE A 661 14.92 -21.94 -4.40
N ARG A 662 15.94 -22.79 -4.42
CA ARG A 662 16.39 -23.48 -5.62
C ARG A 662 15.95 -24.93 -5.56
N SER A 663 15.19 -25.36 -6.55
CA SER A 663 14.70 -26.72 -6.71
C SER A 663 15.34 -27.35 -7.93
N GLY A 664 16.03 -28.48 -7.78
CA GLY A 664 16.59 -29.25 -8.89
C GLY A 664 15.57 -29.85 -9.88
N GLY A 665 14.33 -29.34 -9.92
CA GLY A 665 13.28 -29.73 -10.88
C GLY A 665 12.25 -30.74 -10.36
N ALA A 666 12.30 -31.09 -9.07
CA ALA A 666 11.36 -32.06 -8.48
C ALA A 666 10.93 -31.77 -7.03
N PHE A 667 11.44 -30.70 -6.41
CA PHE A 667 11.06 -30.30 -5.05
C PHE A 667 10.14 -29.08 -5.04
N GLY A 668 8.99 -29.19 -4.39
CA GLY A 668 8.12 -28.04 -4.08
C GLY A 668 8.40 -27.48 -2.70
N LEU A 669 7.82 -26.31 -2.40
CA LEU A 669 7.88 -25.71 -1.07
C LEU A 669 6.51 -25.20 -0.66
N VAL A 670 6.06 -25.58 0.53
CA VAL A 670 4.76 -25.21 1.09
C VAL A 670 4.92 -24.64 2.49
N ARG A 671 4.17 -23.59 2.80
CA ARG A 671 4.08 -23.01 4.14
C ARG A 671 3.05 -23.75 4.98
N LEU A 672 3.43 -24.07 6.21
CA LEU A 672 2.60 -24.74 7.19
C LEU A 672 2.06 -23.76 8.25
N ASP A 673 0.89 -24.05 8.81
CA ASP A 673 0.39 -23.41 10.04
C ASP A 673 0.94 -24.10 11.29
N ALA A 674 0.48 -23.63 12.47
CA ALA A 674 0.83 -24.24 13.75
C ALA A 674 0.25 -25.66 13.94
N ALA A 675 -0.79 -26.03 13.19
CA ALA A 675 -1.37 -27.37 13.17
C ALA A 675 -0.73 -28.26 12.08
N LEU A 676 0.37 -27.81 11.47
CA LEU A 676 1.09 -28.45 10.38
C LEU A 676 0.26 -28.64 9.10
N THR A 677 -0.82 -27.89 8.95
CA THR A 677 -1.66 -27.89 7.75
C THR A 677 -1.03 -27.01 6.67
N PRO A 678 -0.93 -27.49 5.42
CA PRO A 678 -0.56 -26.66 4.27
C PRO A 678 -1.50 -25.46 4.08
N ILE A 679 -0.97 -24.24 4.21
CA ILE A 679 -1.75 -23.01 3.98
C ILE A 679 -1.54 -22.48 2.56
N ARG A 680 -0.30 -22.57 2.06
CA ARG A 680 0.10 -21.91 0.82
C ARG A 680 1.31 -22.56 0.18
N THR A 681 1.20 -22.91 -1.10
CA THR A 681 2.35 -23.25 -1.95
C THR A 681 3.20 -22.01 -2.19
N LEU A 682 4.47 -22.05 -1.78
CA LEU A 682 5.45 -20.97 -1.96
C LEU A 682 6.28 -21.17 -3.23
N ALA A 683 6.61 -22.41 -3.58
CA ALA A 683 7.31 -22.76 -4.81
C ALA A 683 6.75 -24.05 -5.40
N LEU A 684 6.61 -24.07 -6.73
CA LEU A 684 6.31 -25.27 -7.50
C LEU A 684 7.60 -26.05 -7.76
N PRO A 685 7.54 -27.35 -8.12
CA PRO A 685 8.71 -28.18 -8.37
C PRO A 685 9.52 -27.81 -9.63
N TYR A 686 9.51 -26.56 -10.07
CA TYR A 686 10.22 -26.09 -11.26
C TYR A 686 10.76 -24.68 -11.07
N GLY A 687 12.09 -24.54 -11.25
CA GLY A 687 12.78 -23.25 -11.28
C GLY A 687 13.09 -22.66 -9.91
N ASP A 688 13.97 -21.65 -9.93
CA ASP A 688 14.32 -20.88 -8.75
C ASP A 688 13.18 -19.92 -8.41
N THR A 689 12.78 -19.89 -7.14
CA THR A 689 11.68 -19.05 -6.67
C THR A 689 12.14 -18.19 -5.50
N GLU A 690 12.03 -16.88 -5.65
CA GLU A 690 12.20 -15.94 -4.55
C GLU A 690 10.92 -15.94 -3.69
N ILE A 691 11.08 -16.25 -2.41
CA ILE A 691 10.01 -16.37 -1.44
C ILE A 691 10.25 -15.43 -0.27
N GLN A 692 9.18 -14.91 0.32
CA GLN A 692 9.27 -14.07 1.52
C GLN A 692 9.04 -14.94 2.74
N LEU A 693 10.06 -15.07 3.60
CA LEU A 693 10.00 -15.85 4.83
C LEU A 693 9.86 -14.94 6.04
N ARG A 694 9.06 -15.36 7.02
CA ARG A 694 8.96 -14.72 8.33
C ARG A 694 9.72 -15.54 9.35
N SER A 695 10.31 -14.91 10.35
CA SER A 695 10.94 -15.63 11.45
C SER A 695 9.95 -16.64 12.07
N HIS A 696 10.47 -17.82 12.40
CA HIS A 696 9.77 -19.03 12.86
C HIS A 696 8.77 -19.66 11.87
N THR A 697 8.82 -19.30 10.58
CA THR A 697 7.97 -19.96 9.56
C THR A 697 8.33 -21.44 9.46
N LEU A 698 7.31 -22.30 9.56
CA LEU A 698 7.41 -23.72 9.25
C LEU A 698 7.14 -23.96 7.77
N LEU A 699 8.01 -24.74 7.16
CA LEU A 699 8.01 -25.04 5.74
C LEU A 699 8.11 -26.55 5.54
N GLN A 700 7.34 -27.07 4.59
CA GLN A 700 7.48 -28.42 4.06
C GLN A 700 8.13 -28.34 2.68
N VAL A 701 9.26 -29.02 2.51
CA VAL A 701 9.80 -29.34 1.18
C VAL A 701 9.08 -30.58 0.66
N THR A 702 8.35 -30.48 -0.45
CA THR A 702 7.50 -31.55 -1.01
C THR A 702 8.09 -32.18 -2.27
N GLY A 703 7.53 -33.30 -2.75
CA GLY A 703 7.98 -33.98 -3.96
C GLY A 703 9.20 -34.88 -3.74
N GLY A 704 10.13 -34.90 -4.71
CA GLY A 704 11.51 -35.29 -4.44
C GLY A 704 12.22 -36.16 -5.49
N GLU A 705 13.16 -35.53 -6.20
CA GLU A 705 14.33 -36.10 -6.90
C GLU A 705 15.41 -34.98 -6.96
N GLY A 706 16.70 -35.29 -6.84
CA GLY A 706 17.79 -34.31 -6.93
C GLY A 706 18.11 -33.56 -5.61
N THR A 707 18.51 -32.29 -5.70
CA THR A 707 18.86 -31.46 -4.53
C THR A 707 18.05 -30.17 -4.48
N TRP A 708 17.82 -29.65 -3.27
CA TRP A 708 17.20 -28.34 -3.05
C TRP A 708 18.04 -27.51 -2.07
N SER A 709 17.92 -26.18 -2.17
CA SER A 709 18.51 -25.25 -1.20
C SER A 709 17.61 -24.06 -0.95
N LEU A 710 17.61 -23.57 0.29
CA LEU A 710 17.07 -22.28 0.72
C LEU A 710 18.23 -21.40 1.17
N GLU A 711 18.34 -20.22 0.59
CA GLU A 711 19.38 -19.24 0.92
C GLU A 711 18.74 -17.88 1.21
N GLU A 712 19.11 -17.24 2.31
CA GLU A 712 18.68 -15.88 2.61
C GLU A 712 19.27 -14.89 1.58
N GLY A 713 18.40 -14.13 0.92
CA GLY A 713 18.80 -13.13 -0.05
C GLY A 713 19.51 -11.97 0.64
N HIS A 714 20.84 -11.97 0.62
CA HIS A 714 21.62 -10.82 1.05
C HIS A 714 21.33 -9.65 0.09
N ALA A 715 20.70 -8.59 0.61
CA ALA A 715 20.75 -7.29 -0.03
C ALA A 715 22.22 -6.89 -0.08
N GLY A 716 22.85 -7.08 -1.25
CA GLY A 716 24.25 -6.77 -1.48
C GLY A 716 24.53 -5.33 -1.04
N VAL A 717 25.24 -5.20 0.08
CA VAL A 717 26.06 -4.04 0.35
C VAL A 717 27.24 -4.17 -0.59
N THR A 718 27.08 -3.72 -1.83
CA THR A 718 28.23 -3.35 -2.66
C THR A 718 28.90 -2.17 -1.97
N GLN A 719 30.08 -2.42 -1.41
CA GLN A 719 31.02 -1.40 -0.93
C GLN A 719 31.42 -0.43 -2.03
#